data_AF-A0A7X0YJB2-F1
#
_entry.id   AF-A0A7X0YJB2-F1
#
_cell.length_a   1.000
_cell.length_b   1.000
_cell.length_c   1.000
_cell.angle_alpha   90.00
_cell.angle_beta   90.00
_cell.angle_gamma   90.00
#
_symmetry.space_group_name_H-M   'P 1'
#
loop_
_entity.id
_entity.type
_entity.pdbx_description
1 polymer ?
#
loop_
_entity_poly.entity_id
_entity_poly.type
_entity_poly.pdbx_seq_one_letter_code
_entity_poly.pdbx_strand_id
1 'polypeptide(L)'
;MKTVRVWEEEIVIPTYEALAPDKNPLFFEKRVYQGSSGKVYPLPVTEKIADDKVDKTYKAVYLENEYLKVMLLPELGGRIQRATDKTNNYDFVYYNHVIKPALVGLAGPWISGGIEFNWPQHHRPSTFMPVEYTIVANEDGSKTVWTSEIDQMYGSRGSAGFTLYPDKAYIEITGKVYNRTDIPQTFLWWANPAVPVNDHTISIFPPDVHAVMDHGKRAVSSFPIATGTYYKFDYSEGVDISMYKNIQVPTSYMAHHSDYDFIGNYDEQKQAGLLHIADHHVSPGKKQWTWGNGDFGRAWDRNLTDDDGPYIELMTGVFTDNQPDFTWLKPYEEKTFQQYFMPYKGVGRVKNATVDASVNLESDGKSTTLTIYASAVFIGAQITLTADQKTIFADSVDLSPDLFYHKVLDVAGNDLAVRVCDANGQLLVNYALKEEELQPLPEPAEALVSPTDMKTTEELFLAALHIEQYRHATLDAEQYYLEGLRRDAKDIRLNNGYGMFLYRRGLFAQSRDYFQNAVDTLTWKSPNPYYGEPLFNLGLAYVKLGDDEKAYDAFYKATWNDDTQAAAFYQLACIASRKADWDGALAFVQRAIVKNQHHLKARVLEVYISRRLNLAVAPLVAANLDIDALDLGSLFEAAKLDVVAKPAWQSAMRDSLNNYLELALDYASFGDRQSAMKILQQCPVASPLKYYYLAYMAPKHADQLAWIDEAEKASPDYCFPNKLDEILILQRVIALCPDASFAKYYLGNLYYDKRQYVDAVALWESSATLTPDFPTVHRNLAFAYYNKQHDAMKALQSIEKACALDPSDGRLLLERDQLAASQSKSVADRLAALQDNMVTTKTRDDLFITYISLLNTRGDYETALDLLLNRKFHPWEGGEGKVSGQYLYALIELAKQKINSAPQDAVALLERTFAYPENLGEGKLANVRDTISYYYLAQAYAKLGQEEQAASSFLQATQGNFEPESVLYYNDQPADTILYQGWAHAALGNAAAAKSCFHKLVSYGEKHLFDTVAYDYFAVSMPNTVVFDDDIQLNNTIYCQYLMALGNIGLGNTEKARELLEGILVLRPDHQGAIRHLSFC
;
A
#
# COMPACT_ATOMS: atom_id res chain seq x y z
N MET A 1 -7.07 -29.95 -32.23
CA MET A 1 -6.92 -29.77 -30.77
C MET A 1 -7.89 -28.72 -30.31
N LYS A 2 -8.53 -28.90 -29.15
CA LYS A 2 -9.22 -27.79 -28.47
C LYS A 2 -8.14 -26.73 -28.15
N THR A 3 -8.44 -25.45 -28.38
CA THR A 3 -7.50 -24.35 -28.10
C THR A 3 -8.25 -23.27 -27.34
N VAL A 4 -7.53 -22.55 -26.48
CA VAL A 4 -8.08 -21.40 -25.76
C VAL A 4 -8.38 -20.27 -26.74
N ARG A 5 -9.49 -19.57 -26.52
CA ARG A 5 -9.84 -18.35 -27.26
C ARG A 5 -9.39 -17.15 -26.46
N VAL A 6 -8.80 -16.18 -27.17
CA VAL A 6 -8.47 -14.86 -26.61
C VAL A 6 -8.92 -13.82 -27.62
N TRP A 7 -9.60 -12.78 -27.15
CA TRP A 7 -10.04 -11.66 -27.98
C TRP A 7 -10.08 -10.38 -27.15
N GLU A 8 -10.07 -9.26 -27.85
CA GLU A 8 -10.27 -7.93 -27.27
C GLU A 8 -11.70 -7.48 -27.57
N GLU A 9 -12.33 -6.79 -26.62
CA GLU A 9 -13.68 -6.27 -26.75
C GLU A 9 -13.80 -4.93 -26.04
N GLU A 10 -14.46 -3.96 -26.68
CA GLU A 10 -14.87 -2.73 -26.01
C GLU A 10 -16.14 -3.02 -25.21
N ILE A 11 -16.08 -2.75 -23.91
CA ILE A 11 -17.22 -2.93 -23.00
C ILE A 11 -17.55 -1.59 -22.34
N VAL A 12 -18.81 -1.41 -21.99
CA VAL A 12 -19.26 -0.24 -21.25
C VAL A 12 -19.51 -0.63 -19.81
N ILE A 13 -18.83 0.04 -18.88
CA ILE A 13 -19.06 -0.11 -17.44
C ILE A 13 -19.40 1.27 -16.87
N PRO A 14 -20.54 1.44 -16.16
CA PRO A 14 -20.81 2.65 -15.42
C PRO A 14 -19.65 2.98 -14.48
N THR A 15 -19.19 4.24 -14.49
CA THR A 15 -17.95 4.63 -13.80
C THR A 15 -18.10 5.96 -13.09
N TYR A 16 -17.77 5.99 -11.81
CA TYR A 16 -17.51 7.23 -11.07
C TYR A 16 -16.05 7.63 -11.32
N GLU A 17 -15.83 8.70 -12.09
CA GLU A 17 -14.48 9.02 -12.54
C GLU A 17 -13.60 9.57 -11.42
N ALA A 18 -12.36 9.11 -11.36
CA ALA A 18 -11.29 9.79 -10.64
C ALA A 18 -11.04 11.15 -11.33
N LEU A 19 -11.12 12.24 -10.57
CA LEU A 19 -10.89 13.58 -11.13
C LEU A 19 -9.40 13.82 -11.38
N ALA A 20 -9.06 14.97 -11.97
CA ALA A 20 -7.67 15.34 -12.21
C ALA A 20 -6.86 15.30 -10.90
N PRO A 21 -5.66 14.69 -10.90
CA PRO A 21 -4.82 14.65 -9.71
C PRO A 21 -4.20 16.01 -9.41
N ASP A 22 -3.67 16.16 -8.19
CA ASP A 22 -2.95 17.34 -7.74
C ASP A 22 -1.72 17.60 -8.62
N LYS A 23 -1.58 18.87 -9.04
CA LYS A 23 -0.47 19.32 -9.89
C LYS A 23 0.83 19.45 -9.11
N ASN A 24 0.73 19.64 -7.80
CA ASN A 24 1.85 19.86 -6.92
C ASN A 24 2.43 18.51 -6.44
N PRO A 25 3.77 18.39 -6.33
CA PRO A 25 4.39 17.19 -5.78
C PRO A 25 4.10 17.06 -4.28
N LEU A 26 3.83 15.84 -3.81
CA LEU A 26 3.57 15.55 -2.40
C LEU A 26 4.73 14.77 -1.76
N PHE A 27 5.44 15.43 -0.84
CA PHE A 27 6.58 14.85 -0.11
C PHE A 27 6.16 14.35 1.28
N PHE A 28 5.54 13.18 1.33
CA PHE A 28 5.19 12.53 2.59
C PHE A 28 6.38 11.74 3.14
N GLU A 29 7.09 12.28 4.14
CA GLU A 29 8.23 11.60 4.77
C GLU A 29 7.85 10.69 5.93
N LYS A 30 6.79 11.03 6.68
CA LYS A 30 6.34 10.34 7.89
C LYS A 30 4.96 9.70 7.77
N ARG A 31 4.33 9.74 6.59
CA ARG A 31 3.03 9.08 6.36
C ARG A 31 3.24 7.58 6.49
N VAL A 32 2.48 6.95 7.38
CA VAL A 32 2.36 5.50 7.46
C VAL A 32 1.22 5.08 6.54
N TYR A 33 1.48 4.10 5.69
CA TYR A 33 0.51 3.51 4.76
C TYR A 33 0.67 1.99 4.76
N GLN A 34 -0.34 1.28 5.26
CA GLN A 34 -0.36 -0.18 5.37
C GLN A 34 0.90 -0.74 6.07
N GLY A 35 1.33 -0.08 7.15
CA GLY A 35 2.51 -0.42 7.96
C GLY A 35 3.86 -0.04 7.35
N SER A 36 3.88 0.58 6.17
CA SER A 36 5.11 0.98 5.45
C SER A 36 5.08 2.47 5.13
N SER A 37 6.10 2.97 4.44
CA SER A 37 6.16 4.37 4.00
C SER A 37 5.04 4.69 3.00
N GLY A 38 4.22 5.68 3.34
CA GLY A 38 3.21 6.29 2.47
C GLY A 38 3.78 7.36 1.54
N LYS A 39 5.09 7.33 1.28
CA LYS A 39 5.72 8.18 0.27
C LYS A 39 5.04 7.94 -1.08
N VAL A 40 4.66 9.02 -1.75
CA VAL A 40 3.95 8.95 -3.04
C VAL A 40 4.72 9.57 -4.19
N TYR A 41 5.62 10.53 -3.92
CA TYR A 41 6.51 11.09 -4.92
C TYR A 41 7.33 9.97 -5.60
N PRO A 42 7.37 9.89 -6.94
CA PRO A 42 7.00 10.91 -7.94
C PRO A 42 5.63 10.73 -8.62
N LEU A 43 4.64 10.15 -7.95
CA LEU A 43 3.31 9.98 -8.52
C LEU A 43 2.39 11.15 -8.13
N PRO A 44 1.57 11.66 -9.08
CA PRO A 44 0.52 12.61 -8.76
C PRO A 44 -0.60 11.91 -7.99
N VAL A 45 -1.25 12.62 -7.06
CA VAL A 45 -2.29 12.05 -6.18
C VAL A 45 -3.65 12.60 -6.56
N THR A 46 -4.62 11.71 -6.76
CA THR A 46 -6.03 12.09 -6.93
C THR A 46 -6.71 12.12 -5.58
N GLU A 47 -7.43 13.20 -5.30
CA GLU A 47 -8.03 13.42 -3.97
C GLU A 47 -9.53 13.72 -4.07
N LYS A 48 -10.12 13.43 -5.25
CA LYS A 48 -11.56 13.54 -5.47
C LYS A 48 -12.06 12.56 -6.52
N ILE A 49 -13.22 11.97 -6.23
CA ILE A 49 -14.00 11.12 -7.13
C ILE A 49 -15.26 11.88 -7.54
N ALA A 50 -15.77 11.64 -8.75
CA ALA A 50 -17.02 12.22 -9.21
C ALA A 50 -18.23 11.70 -8.40
N ASP A 51 -19.21 12.57 -8.17
CA ASP A 51 -20.41 12.22 -7.39
C ASP A 51 -21.38 11.31 -8.16
N ASP A 52 -21.36 11.44 -9.49
CA ASP A 52 -22.23 10.78 -10.45
C ASP A 52 -21.41 9.87 -11.38
N LYS A 53 -22.00 8.74 -11.76
CA LYS A 53 -21.40 7.81 -12.72
C LYS A 53 -21.72 8.17 -14.16
N VAL A 54 -20.79 7.88 -15.06
CA VAL A 54 -20.96 7.98 -16.51
C VAL A 54 -20.68 6.63 -17.16
N ASP A 55 -21.32 6.35 -18.29
CA ASP A 55 -20.99 5.18 -19.10
C ASP A 55 -19.61 5.39 -19.73
N LYS A 56 -18.66 4.55 -19.33
CA LYS A 56 -17.28 4.59 -19.82
C LYS A 56 -16.95 3.32 -20.57
N THR A 57 -16.34 3.49 -21.74
CA THR A 57 -15.86 2.38 -22.55
C THR A 57 -14.46 1.98 -22.08
N TYR A 58 -14.27 0.68 -21.86
CA TYR A 58 -13.01 0.05 -21.51
C TYR A 58 -12.65 -1.03 -22.51
N LYS A 59 -11.36 -1.19 -22.78
CA LYS A 59 -10.82 -2.30 -23.57
C LYS A 59 -10.58 -3.51 -22.67
N ALA A 60 -11.44 -4.52 -22.78
CA ALA A 60 -11.30 -5.78 -22.09
C ALA A 60 -10.53 -6.80 -22.94
N VAL A 61 -9.75 -7.66 -22.28
CA VAL A 61 -9.11 -8.83 -22.90
C VAL A 61 -9.71 -10.08 -22.26
N TYR A 62 -10.35 -10.92 -23.07
CA TYR A 62 -10.98 -12.15 -22.60
C TYR A 62 -10.11 -13.37 -22.86
N LEU A 63 -10.07 -14.28 -21.89
CA LEU A 63 -9.61 -15.66 -22.09
C LEU A 63 -10.78 -16.62 -21.88
N GLU A 64 -10.92 -17.62 -22.74
CA GLU A 64 -11.97 -18.63 -22.59
C GLU A 64 -11.52 -20.01 -23.06
N ASN A 65 -11.73 -21.03 -22.22
CA ASN A 65 -11.51 -22.45 -22.55
C ASN A 65 -12.83 -23.23 -22.44
N GLU A 66 -12.82 -24.54 -22.18
CA GLU A 66 -14.05 -25.32 -22.00
C GLU A 66 -14.82 -24.95 -20.71
N TYR A 67 -14.11 -24.65 -19.63
CA TYR A 67 -14.67 -24.52 -18.27
C TYR A 67 -14.77 -23.08 -17.79
N LEU A 68 -13.83 -22.21 -18.15
CA LEU A 68 -13.67 -20.87 -17.60
C LEU A 68 -13.84 -19.79 -18.67
N LYS A 69 -14.38 -18.64 -18.25
CA LYS A 69 -14.32 -17.37 -18.97
C LYS A 69 -13.74 -16.30 -18.05
N VAL A 70 -12.65 -15.66 -18.46
CA VAL A 70 -11.91 -14.68 -17.68
C VAL A 70 -11.87 -13.36 -18.43
N MET A 71 -12.06 -12.26 -17.71
CA MET A 71 -12.03 -10.90 -18.23
C MET A 71 -10.92 -10.13 -17.52
N LEU A 72 -9.98 -9.60 -18.31
CA LEU A 72 -8.90 -8.72 -17.84
C LEU A 72 -9.19 -7.28 -18.25
N LEU A 73 -8.79 -6.32 -17.41
CA LEU A 73 -8.84 -4.88 -17.69
C LEU A 73 -7.43 -4.25 -17.66
N PRO A 74 -6.69 -4.25 -18.79
CA PRO A 74 -5.40 -3.59 -18.89
C PRO A 74 -5.41 -2.10 -18.55
N GLU A 75 -6.53 -1.41 -18.74
CA GLU A 75 -6.65 0.02 -18.44
C GLU A 75 -6.81 0.32 -16.94
N LEU A 76 -7.13 -0.69 -16.13
CA LEU A 76 -7.31 -0.58 -14.67
C LEU A 76 -6.34 -1.53 -13.95
N GLY A 77 -5.04 -1.28 -14.13
CA GLY A 77 -3.99 -2.02 -13.44
C GLY A 77 -3.72 -3.43 -13.97
N GLY A 78 -4.43 -3.90 -15.01
CA GLY A 78 -4.25 -5.26 -15.54
C GLY A 78 -4.90 -6.36 -14.70
N ARG A 79 -5.87 -6.00 -13.84
CA ARG A 79 -6.55 -6.94 -12.97
C ARG A 79 -7.44 -7.93 -13.74
N ILE A 80 -7.73 -9.05 -13.09
CA ILE A 80 -8.88 -9.89 -13.44
C ILE A 80 -10.13 -9.17 -12.92
N GLN A 81 -10.98 -8.68 -13.81
CA GLN A 81 -12.25 -8.03 -13.40
C GLN A 81 -13.34 -9.06 -13.09
N ARG A 82 -13.32 -10.19 -13.82
CA ARG A 82 -14.33 -11.24 -13.70
C ARG A 82 -13.71 -12.59 -14.07
N ALA A 83 -14.07 -13.63 -13.32
CA ALA A 83 -13.78 -15.00 -13.68
C ALA A 83 -14.99 -15.89 -13.37
N THR A 84 -15.49 -16.57 -14.41
CA THR A 84 -16.73 -17.35 -14.37
C THR A 84 -16.44 -18.82 -14.61
N ASP A 85 -16.97 -19.68 -13.74
CA ASP A 85 -17.11 -21.11 -13.99
C ASP A 85 -18.35 -21.34 -14.86
N LYS A 86 -18.14 -21.83 -16.09
CA LYS A 86 -19.20 -22.07 -17.07
C LYS A 86 -19.99 -23.35 -16.80
N THR A 87 -19.48 -24.25 -15.96
CA THR A 87 -20.13 -25.53 -15.66
C THR A 87 -21.37 -25.35 -14.77
N ASN A 88 -21.41 -24.28 -13.97
CA ASN A 88 -22.53 -23.92 -13.10
C ASN A 88 -22.93 -22.43 -13.20
N ASN A 89 -22.29 -21.65 -14.08
CA ASN A 89 -22.49 -20.21 -14.26
C ASN A 89 -22.28 -19.42 -12.94
N TYR A 90 -21.20 -19.72 -12.24
CA TYR A 90 -20.81 -19.08 -10.98
C TYR A 90 -19.60 -18.17 -11.19
N ASP A 91 -19.73 -16.89 -10.83
CA ASP A 91 -18.61 -15.96 -10.75
C ASP A 91 -17.85 -16.23 -9.44
N PHE A 92 -16.76 -16.99 -9.55
CA PHE A 92 -15.93 -17.38 -8.39
C PHE A 92 -14.96 -16.27 -7.97
N VAL A 93 -14.92 -15.18 -8.73
CA VAL A 93 -14.29 -13.91 -8.36
C VAL A 93 -15.38 -12.84 -8.35
N TYR A 94 -15.39 -11.99 -7.33
CA TYR A 94 -16.39 -10.92 -7.17
C TYR A 94 -16.39 -9.99 -8.38
N TYR A 95 -17.51 -9.98 -9.10
CA TYR A 95 -17.70 -9.13 -10.27
C TYR A 95 -18.48 -7.88 -9.89
N ASN A 96 -17.77 -6.75 -9.79
CA ASN A 96 -18.39 -5.44 -9.61
C ASN A 96 -18.86 -4.91 -10.97
N HIS A 97 -20.16 -4.62 -11.10
CA HIS A 97 -20.79 -4.10 -12.31
C HIS A 97 -20.62 -2.59 -12.48
N VAL A 98 -19.97 -1.91 -11.52
CA VAL A 98 -19.63 -0.48 -11.57
C VAL A 98 -18.15 -0.27 -11.25
N ILE A 99 -17.50 0.68 -11.91
CA ILE A 99 -16.18 1.17 -11.52
C ILE A 99 -16.39 2.34 -10.56
N LYS A 100 -16.31 2.06 -9.26
CA LYS A 100 -16.54 3.04 -8.19
C LYS A 100 -15.31 3.13 -7.28
N PRO A 101 -14.33 3.98 -7.63
CA PRO A 101 -13.11 4.11 -6.84
C PRO A 101 -13.36 4.81 -5.51
N ALA A 102 -12.63 4.39 -4.49
CA ALA A 102 -12.46 5.10 -3.23
C ALA A 102 -11.03 5.65 -3.11
N LEU A 103 -10.82 6.65 -2.25
CA LEU A 103 -9.52 7.29 -2.02
C LEU A 103 -8.64 6.49 -1.03
N VAL A 104 -8.44 5.20 -1.34
CA VAL A 104 -7.71 4.22 -0.51
C VAL A 104 -6.32 3.90 -1.06
N GLY A 105 -6.14 3.94 -2.39
CA GLY A 105 -4.86 3.64 -3.04
C GLY A 105 -3.77 4.65 -2.69
N LEU A 106 -2.49 4.28 -2.88
CA LEU A 106 -1.37 5.18 -2.55
C LEU A 106 -1.48 6.54 -3.26
N ALA A 107 -1.85 6.51 -4.54
CA ALA A 107 -2.08 7.68 -5.39
C ALA A 107 -3.55 8.18 -5.36
N GLY A 108 -4.38 7.66 -4.44
CA GLY A 108 -5.80 8.00 -4.30
C GLY A 108 -6.72 6.88 -4.77
N PRO A 109 -7.02 6.76 -6.08
CA PRO A 109 -8.08 5.88 -6.56
C PRO A 109 -7.73 4.41 -6.39
N TRP A 110 -8.63 3.65 -5.79
CA TRP A 110 -8.61 2.20 -5.71
C TRP A 110 -10.02 1.65 -5.86
N ILE A 111 -10.19 0.49 -6.51
CA ILE A 111 -11.49 -0.13 -6.78
C ILE A 111 -11.58 -1.54 -6.19
N SER A 112 -12.76 -1.88 -5.67
CA SER A 112 -13.06 -3.22 -5.16
C SER A 112 -13.32 -4.23 -6.28
N GLY A 113 -13.23 -5.51 -5.92
CA GLY A 113 -13.58 -6.62 -6.80
C GLY A 113 -12.46 -7.12 -7.69
N GLY A 114 -12.70 -8.26 -8.34
CA GLY A 114 -11.70 -8.89 -9.19
C GLY A 114 -10.54 -9.53 -8.43
N ILE A 115 -9.40 -9.68 -9.09
CA ILE A 115 -8.12 -10.02 -8.47
C ILE A 115 -7.14 -8.87 -8.71
N GLU A 116 -6.77 -8.15 -7.65
CA GLU A 116 -5.72 -7.13 -7.67
C GLU A 116 -4.33 -7.76 -7.45
N PHE A 117 -3.31 -7.25 -8.14
CA PHE A 117 -1.91 -7.66 -7.95
C PHE A 117 -1.10 -6.52 -7.33
N ASN A 118 -0.76 -6.69 -6.05
CA ASN A 118 -0.04 -5.70 -5.26
C ASN A 118 1.45 -5.93 -5.35
N TRP A 119 2.12 -5.04 -6.09
CA TRP A 119 3.57 -4.92 -6.18
C TRP A 119 3.93 -3.50 -6.67
N PRO A 120 5.15 -2.99 -6.44
CA PRO A 120 6.14 -3.53 -5.51
C PRO A 120 5.76 -3.29 -4.04
N GLN A 121 4.56 -2.79 -3.76
CA GLN A 121 4.02 -2.58 -2.40
C GLN A 121 2.50 -2.77 -2.36
N HIS A 122 1.92 -2.71 -1.15
CA HIS A 122 0.48 -2.79 -0.94
C HIS A 122 -0.26 -1.65 -1.66
N HIS A 123 -1.43 -1.97 -2.23
CA HIS A 123 -2.18 -1.13 -3.17
C HIS A 123 -1.22 -0.49 -4.16
N ARG A 124 -0.72 -1.36 -5.06
CA ARG A 124 0.26 -1.03 -6.12
C ARG A 124 0.13 0.44 -6.54
N PRO A 125 1.21 1.23 -6.57
CA PRO A 125 1.12 2.68 -6.79
C PRO A 125 0.34 3.08 -8.06
N SER A 126 0.38 2.22 -9.08
CA SER A 126 -0.28 2.32 -10.38
C SER A 126 -1.53 1.41 -10.51
N THR A 127 -2.16 0.99 -9.41
CA THR A 127 -3.32 0.06 -9.41
C THR A 127 -4.49 0.53 -10.28
N PHE A 128 -4.68 1.84 -10.41
CA PHE A 128 -5.70 2.46 -11.26
C PHE A 128 -5.17 2.97 -12.61
N MET A 129 -3.89 2.73 -12.92
CA MET A 129 -3.25 3.17 -14.16
C MET A 129 -3.22 2.02 -15.19
N PRO A 130 -3.17 2.33 -16.49
CA PRO A 130 -3.03 1.31 -17.52
C PRO A 130 -1.71 0.53 -17.40
N VAL A 131 -1.69 -0.71 -17.88
CA VAL A 131 -0.50 -1.58 -18.02
C VAL A 131 -0.27 -2.01 -19.46
N GLU A 132 0.97 -2.36 -19.78
CA GLU A 132 1.27 -3.04 -21.05
C GLU A 132 0.65 -4.43 -21.06
N TYR A 133 0.24 -4.92 -22.24
CA TYR A 133 -0.10 -6.33 -22.38
C TYR A 133 0.21 -6.89 -23.77
N THR A 134 0.35 -8.21 -23.84
CA THR A 134 0.48 -8.97 -25.09
C THR A 134 -0.14 -10.35 -24.94
N ILE A 135 -0.46 -10.99 -26.06
CA ILE A 135 -1.07 -12.32 -26.13
C ILE A 135 -0.08 -13.29 -26.74
N VAL A 136 0.19 -14.38 -26.04
CA VAL A 136 1.07 -15.47 -26.48
C VAL A 136 0.26 -16.75 -26.63
N ALA A 137 0.46 -17.46 -27.75
CA ALA A 137 -0.12 -18.77 -27.98
C ALA A 137 0.95 -19.85 -27.78
N ASN A 138 0.60 -20.90 -27.04
CA ASN A 138 1.53 -21.96 -26.67
C ASN A 138 1.28 -23.23 -27.52
N GLU A 139 2.28 -24.10 -27.61
CA GLU A 139 2.25 -25.30 -28.46
C GLU A 139 1.16 -26.31 -28.06
N ASP A 140 0.81 -26.37 -26.78
CA ASP A 140 -0.23 -27.24 -26.21
C ASP A 140 -1.66 -26.72 -26.44
N GLY A 141 -1.80 -25.58 -27.11
CA GLY A 141 -3.08 -24.93 -27.38
C GLY A 141 -3.58 -24.02 -26.25
N SER A 142 -2.85 -23.93 -25.13
CA SER A 142 -3.04 -22.90 -24.10
C SER A 142 -2.68 -21.52 -24.64
N LYS A 143 -3.16 -20.48 -23.95
CA LYS A 143 -2.82 -19.09 -24.28
C LYS A 143 -2.55 -18.31 -23.00
N THR A 144 -1.59 -17.41 -23.08
CA THR A 144 -1.18 -16.53 -22.00
C THR A 144 -1.41 -15.08 -22.39
N VAL A 145 -2.11 -14.32 -21.54
CA VAL A 145 -2.12 -12.86 -21.62
C VAL A 145 -1.10 -12.33 -20.63
N TRP A 146 -0.03 -11.72 -21.11
CA TRP A 146 0.96 -11.07 -20.25
C TRP A 146 0.56 -9.63 -20.00
N THR A 147 0.69 -9.18 -18.76
CA THR A 147 0.64 -7.77 -18.37
C THR A 147 1.98 -7.35 -17.76
N SER A 148 2.39 -6.09 -17.93
CA SER A 148 3.66 -5.58 -17.41
C SER A 148 3.61 -4.08 -17.15
N GLU A 149 4.49 -3.61 -16.26
CA GLU A 149 4.88 -2.21 -16.16
C GLU A 149 6.29 -2.06 -15.58
N ILE A 150 6.88 -0.88 -15.78
CA ILE A 150 8.05 -0.40 -15.03
C ILE A 150 7.55 0.59 -13.98
N ASP A 151 7.73 0.24 -12.71
CA ASP A 151 7.36 1.10 -11.58
C ASP A 151 8.17 2.40 -11.62
N GLN A 152 7.47 3.53 -11.63
CA GLN A 152 8.10 4.85 -11.69
C GLN A 152 8.87 5.18 -10.42
N MET A 153 8.47 4.66 -9.26
CA MET A 153 9.08 5.02 -7.97
C MET A 153 10.51 4.46 -7.81
N TYR A 154 10.69 3.18 -8.16
CA TYR A 154 11.91 2.42 -7.89
C TYR A 154 12.59 1.87 -9.16
N GLY A 155 11.95 1.96 -10.33
CA GLY A 155 12.50 1.50 -11.60
C GLY A 155 12.51 -0.04 -11.76
N SER A 156 11.93 -0.77 -10.81
CA SER A 156 11.72 -2.22 -10.94
C SER A 156 10.58 -2.50 -11.92
N ARG A 157 10.58 -3.71 -12.47
CA ARG A 157 9.56 -4.18 -13.41
C ARG A 157 8.85 -5.37 -12.82
N GLY A 158 7.55 -5.45 -13.05
CA GLY A 158 6.71 -6.54 -12.60
C GLY A 158 5.75 -6.92 -13.69
N SER A 159 5.53 -8.22 -13.82
CA SER A 159 4.69 -8.80 -14.88
C SER A 159 3.85 -9.93 -14.33
N ALA A 160 2.62 -10.05 -14.82
CA ALA A 160 1.72 -11.16 -14.53
C ALA A 160 1.24 -11.78 -15.85
N GLY A 161 1.51 -13.07 -16.03
CA GLY A 161 1.03 -13.87 -17.16
C GLY A 161 -0.17 -14.71 -16.76
N PHE A 162 -1.31 -14.49 -17.39
CA PHE A 162 -2.57 -15.21 -17.15
C PHE A 162 -2.74 -16.31 -18.18
N THR A 163 -2.58 -17.57 -17.79
CA THR A 163 -2.67 -18.73 -18.69
C THR A 163 -3.94 -19.52 -18.44
N LEU A 164 -4.67 -19.81 -19.51
CA LEU A 164 -5.68 -20.87 -19.53
C LEU A 164 -5.22 -22.02 -20.41
N TYR A 165 -5.44 -23.24 -19.93
CA TYR A 165 -5.23 -24.48 -20.69
C TYR A 165 -6.54 -24.95 -21.33
N PRO A 166 -6.54 -25.66 -22.47
CA PRO A 166 -7.78 -26.06 -23.13
C PRO A 166 -8.73 -26.93 -22.27
N ASP A 167 -8.17 -27.75 -21.38
CA ASP A 167 -8.82 -28.85 -20.66
C ASP A 167 -8.71 -28.75 -19.13
N LYS A 168 -8.32 -27.59 -18.59
CA LYS A 168 -8.20 -27.34 -17.14
C LYS A 168 -9.17 -26.28 -16.66
N ALA A 169 -9.75 -26.49 -15.48
CA ALA A 169 -10.66 -25.56 -14.82
C ALA A 169 -9.93 -24.68 -13.78
N TYR A 170 -8.77 -24.13 -14.14
CA TYR A 170 -8.04 -23.16 -13.32
C TYR A 170 -7.39 -22.08 -14.18
N ILE A 171 -7.08 -20.94 -13.54
CA ILE A 171 -6.23 -19.88 -14.06
C ILE A 171 -4.85 -20.07 -13.46
N GLU A 172 -3.83 -20.24 -14.30
CA GLU A 172 -2.44 -20.12 -13.85
C GLU A 172 -1.98 -18.67 -13.99
N ILE A 173 -1.35 -18.16 -12.94
CA ILE A 173 -0.72 -16.84 -12.90
C ILE A 173 0.78 -17.03 -12.71
N THR A 174 1.56 -16.66 -13.71
CA THR A 174 3.02 -16.56 -13.58
C THR A 174 3.40 -15.11 -13.25
N GLY A 175 3.92 -14.88 -12.05
CA GLY A 175 4.47 -13.60 -11.64
C GLY A 175 5.96 -13.51 -11.91
N LYS A 176 6.43 -12.39 -12.46
CA LYS A 176 7.86 -12.06 -12.65
C LYS A 176 8.15 -10.69 -12.05
N VAL A 177 9.10 -10.61 -11.12
CA VAL A 177 9.60 -9.33 -10.57
C VAL A 177 11.08 -9.19 -10.90
N TYR A 178 11.43 -8.15 -11.65
CA TYR A 178 12.77 -7.89 -12.18
C TYR A 178 13.32 -6.54 -11.72
N ASN A 179 14.50 -6.53 -11.11
CA ASN A 179 15.19 -5.30 -10.76
C ASN A 179 15.98 -4.77 -11.96
N ARG A 180 15.47 -3.77 -12.68
CA ARG A 180 16.19 -3.16 -13.83
C ARG A 180 17.37 -2.28 -13.41
N THR A 181 17.51 -1.98 -12.12
CA THR A 181 18.44 -0.99 -11.60
C THR A 181 19.77 -1.60 -11.18
N ASP A 182 20.78 -0.75 -11.04
CA ASP A 182 22.14 -1.12 -10.63
C ASP A 182 22.29 -1.22 -9.10
N ILE A 183 21.24 -0.94 -8.33
CA ILE A 183 21.21 -1.01 -6.87
C ILE A 183 20.15 -2.03 -6.40
N PRO A 184 20.28 -2.61 -5.19
CA PRO A 184 19.23 -3.46 -4.63
C PRO A 184 17.89 -2.71 -4.56
N GLN A 185 16.77 -3.40 -4.75
CA GLN A 185 15.43 -2.86 -4.51
C GLN A 185 14.70 -3.76 -3.55
N THR A 186 13.60 -3.27 -2.97
CA THR A 186 12.70 -4.08 -2.14
C THR A 186 11.36 -4.18 -2.83
N PHE A 187 10.69 -5.31 -2.68
CA PHE A 187 9.34 -5.52 -3.20
C PHE A 187 8.53 -6.36 -2.23
N LEU A 188 7.22 -6.21 -2.32
CA LEU A 188 6.21 -7.09 -1.76
C LEU A 188 5.35 -7.57 -2.93
N TRP A 189 4.85 -8.81 -2.85
CA TRP A 189 3.88 -9.35 -3.79
C TRP A 189 2.70 -9.99 -3.06
N TRP A 190 1.50 -9.52 -3.36
CA TRP A 190 0.25 -10.18 -2.96
C TRP A 190 -0.75 -10.18 -4.10
N ALA A 191 -1.39 -11.33 -4.35
CA ALA A 191 -2.60 -11.40 -5.17
C ALA A 191 -3.83 -11.35 -4.26
N ASN A 192 -4.77 -10.45 -4.53
CA ASN A 192 -5.94 -10.19 -3.70
C ASN A 192 -7.22 -10.53 -4.46
N PRO A 193 -7.61 -11.81 -4.54
CA PRO A 193 -8.93 -12.18 -5.04
C PRO A 193 -10.03 -11.73 -4.08
N ALA A 194 -10.92 -10.88 -4.58
CA ALA A 194 -12.19 -10.61 -3.95
C ALA A 194 -13.19 -11.73 -4.28
N VAL A 195 -13.95 -12.20 -3.29
CA VAL A 195 -15.02 -13.18 -3.46
C VAL A 195 -16.32 -12.67 -2.85
N PRO A 196 -17.48 -12.88 -3.51
CA PRO A 196 -18.77 -12.47 -2.97
C PRO A 196 -19.06 -13.25 -1.69
N VAL A 197 -19.68 -12.58 -0.71
CA VAL A 197 -20.03 -13.21 0.58
C VAL A 197 -21.46 -12.94 1.01
N ASN A 198 -21.97 -13.82 1.86
CA ASN A 198 -23.27 -13.75 2.50
C ASN A 198 -23.25 -14.55 3.82
N ASP A 199 -24.42 -14.75 4.44
CA ASP A 199 -24.55 -15.44 5.73
C ASP A 199 -24.14 -16.93 5.72
N HIS A 200 -23.94 -17.50 4.54
CA HIS A 200 -23.58 -18.90 4.28
C HIS A 200 -22.18 -19.03 3.68
N THR A 201 -21.40 -17.96 3.68
CA THR A 201 -20.02 -17.97 3.18
C THR A 201 -19.03 -18.22 4.30
N ILE A 202 -18.10 -19.14 4.04
CA ILE A 202 -17.06 -19.59 4.96
C ILE A 202 -15.72 -19.42 4.29
N SER A 203 -14.74 -18.91 5.01
CA SER A 203 -13.36 -18.92 4.58
C SER A 203 -12.67 -20.22 4.97
N ILE A 204 -11.94 -20.78 4.02
CA ILE A 204 -11.27 -22.07 4.14
C ILE A 204 -9.78 -21.83 4.29
N PHE A 205 -9.30 -21.87 5.53
CA PHE A 205 -7.89 -22.02 5.83
C PHE A 205 -7.53 -23.50 5.93
N PRO A 206 -6.28 -23.89 5.66
CA PRO A 206 -5.82 -25.25 5.85
C PRO A 206 -6.04 -25.77 7.28
N PRO A 207 -6.19 -27.09 7.46
CA PRO A 207 -6.54 -27.69 8.75
C PRO A 207 -5.45 -27.57 9.83
N ASP A 208 -4.23 -27.18 9.47
CA ASP A 208 -3.11 -26.92 10.40
C ASP A 208 -3.00 -25.45 10.84
N VAL A 209 -3.91 -24.58 10.38
CA VAL A 209 -3.98 -23.19 10.85
C VAL A 209 -4.75 -23.13 12.16
N HIS A 210 -4.01 -23.01 13.27
CA HIS A 210 -4.57 -22.91 14.63
C HIS A 210 -4.57 -21.48 15.18
N ALA A 211 -3.83 -20.58 14.55
CA ALA A 211 -3.70 -19.19 14.96
C ALA A 211 -3.65 -18.25 13.75
N VAL A 212 -4.27 -17.08 13.91
CA VAL A 212 -4.25 -15.98 12.95
C VAL A 212 -3.70 -14.71 13.58
N MET A 213 -3.04 -13.90 12.77
CA MET A 213 -2.36 -12.65 13.15
C MET A 213 -2.94 -11.47 12.40
N ASP A 214 -2.77 -10.27 12.96
CA ASP A 214 -3.05 -9.02 12.25
C ASP A 214 -1.81 -8.47 11.51
N HIS A 215 -1.95 -7.26 10.94
CA HIS A 215 -0.86 -6.54 10.27
C HIS A 215 0.31 -6.31 11.20
N GLY A 216 1.52 -6.62 10.76
CA GLY A 216 2.74 -6.47 11.56
C GLY A 216 2.83 -7.43 12.75
N LYS A 217 1.98 -8.48 12.80
CA LYS A 217 1.95 -9.49 13.87
C LYS A 217 1.75 -8.86 15.27
N ARG A 218 0.91 -7.83 15.40
CA ARG A 218 0.68 -7.06 16.65
C ARG A 218 -0.28 -7.76 17.61
N ALA A 219 -1.23 -8.50 17.06
CA ALA A 219 -2.24 -9.24 17.81
C ALA A 219 -2.45 -10.62 17.20
N VAL A 220 -2.75 -11.59 18.07
CA VAL A 220 -2.94 -13.00 17.73
C VAL A 220 -4.29 -13.47 18.23
N SER A 221 -4.97 -14.31 17.44
CA SER A 221 -6.20 -15.00 17.86
C SER A 221 -6.15 -16.48 17.46
N SER A 222 -6.87 -17.32 18.19
CA SER A 222 -7.10 -18.71 17.80
C SER A 222 -8.02 -18.78 16.57
N PHE A 223 -7.81 -19.79 15.73
CA PHE A 223 -8.60 -20.03 14.53
C PHE A 223 -9.04 -21.51 14.47
N PRO A 224 -10.27 -21.83 14.01
CA PRO A 224 -11.32 -20.92 13.53
C PRO A 224 -12.15 -20.28 14.64
N ILE A 225 -12.06 -20.79 15.87
CA ILE A 225 -12.81 -20.25 17.01
C ILE A 225 -11.94 -19.20 17.73
N ALA A 226 -12.31 -17.92 17.60
CA ALA A 226 -11.69 -16.84 18.33
C ALA A 226 -12.21 -16.80 19.77
N THR A 227 -11.31 -16.52 20.71
CA THR A 227 -11.63 -16.25 22.12
C THR A 227 -10.92 -14.98 22.58
N GLY A 228 -11.42 -14.34 23.65
CA GLY A 228 -10.85 -13.10 24.16
C GLY A 228 -11.14 -11.88 23.28
N THR A 229 -10.18 -10.99 23.14
CA THR A 229 -10.34 -9.74 22.38
C THR A 229 -9.42 -9.73 21.16
N TYR A 230 -9.97 -9.43 19.99
CA TYR A 230 -9.22 -9.27 18.75
C TYR A 230 -9.79 -8.09 17.95
N TYR A 231 -8.92 -7.22 17.41
CA TYR A 231 -9.34 -5.95 16.79
C TYR A 231 -10.27 -5.09 17.69
N LYS A 232 -10.05 -5.13 19.01
CA LYS A 232 -10.87 -4.43 20.01
C LYS A 232 -12.35 -4.84 19.98
N PHE A 233 -12.65 -6.03 19.44
CA PHE A 233 -13.96 -6.66 19.50
C PHE A 233 -13.90 -7.88 20.42
N ASP A 234 -14.97 -8.08 21.19
CA ASP A 234 -15.07 -9.15 22.18
C ASP A 234 -15.58 -10.44 21.53
N TYR A 235 -14.74 -11.47 21.53
CA TYR A 235 -15.01 -12.83 21.06
C TYR A 235 -14.98 -13.85 22.21
N SER A 236 -15.06 -13.41 23.47
CA SER A 236 -14.93 -14.27 24.66
C SER A 236 -15.91 -15.44 24.72
N GLU A 237 -17.08 -15.33 24.08
CA GLU A 237 -18.08 -16.40 23.98
C GLU A 237 -17.68 -17.56 23.05
N GLY A 238 -16.54 -17.46 22.35
CA GLY A 238 -16.10 -18.47 21.38
C GLY A 238 -16.84 -18.32 20.06
N VAL A 239 -16.28 -17.52 19.15
CA VAL A 239 -16.93 -17.18 17.88
C VAL A 239 -16.18 -17.81 16.71
N ASP A 240 -16.91 -18.52 15.84
CA ASP A 240 -16.35 -19.04 14.59
C ASP A 240 -16.10 -17.88 13.62
N ILE A 241 -14.87 -17.40 13.56
CA ILE A 241 -14.43 -16.29 12.70
C ILE A 241 -14.09 -16.74 11.27
N SER A 242 -14.30 -18.02 10.93
CA SER A 242 -14.31 -18.46 9.53
C SER A 242 -15.60 -18.09 8.81
N MET A 243 -16.69 -17.81 9.54
CA MET A 243 -18.01 -17.46 9.00
C MET A 243 -18.15 -15.94 8.82
N TYR A 244 -18.41 -15.47 7.60
CA TYR A 244 -18.55 -14.03 7.32
C TYR A 244 -19.56 -13.32 8.23
N LYS A 245 -20.72 -13.93 8.45
CA LYS A 245 -21.79 -13.35 9.29
C LYS A 245 -21.40 -13.03 10.74
N ASN A 246 -20.34 -13.67 11.23
CA ASN A 246 -19.90 -13.51 12.61
C ASN A 246 -18.91 -12.33 12.78
N ILE A 247 -18.41 -11.75 11.68
CA ILE A 247 -17.37 -10.72 11.70
C ILE A 247 -18.00 -9.33 11.63
N GLN A 248 -18.19 -8.68 12.79
CA GLN A 248 -18.93 -7.41 12.89
C GLN A 248 -18.11 -6.15 12.57
N VAL A 249 -16.78 -6.25 12.62
CA VAL A 249 -15.86 -5.10 12.47
C VAL A 249 -14.81 -5.37 11.38
N PRO A 250 -14.22 -4.33 10.79
CA PRO A 250 -13.12 -4.50 9.84
C PRO A 250 -11.98 -5.31 10.47
N THR A 251 -11.63 -6.43 9.83
CA THR A 251 -10.68 -7.38 10.41
C THR A 251 -9.81 -8.03 9.34
N SER A 252 -8.55 -8.28 9.70
CA SER A 252 -7.58 -9.03 8.92
C SER A 252 -7.18 -10.30 9.66
N TYR A 253 -7.13 -11.43 8.98
CA TYR A 253 -6.68 -12.72 9.52
C TYR A 253 -5.58 -13.29 8.63
N MET A 254 -4.33 -13.22 9.08
CA MET A 254 -3.19 -13.85 8.41
C MET A 254 -2.89 -15.17 9.10
N ALA A 255 -2.76 -16.27 8.36
CA ALA A 255 -2.32 -17.53 8.94
C ALA A 255 -0.92 -17.36 9.56
N HIS A 256 -0.73 -17.83 10.79
CA HIS A 256 0.60 -17.85 11.40
C HIS A 256 1.56 -18.77 10.62
N HIS A 257 1.10 -19.97 10.30
CA HIS A 257 1.88 -20.98 9.61
C HIS A 257 0.94 -22.03 9.00
N SER A 258 1.34 -22.63 7.88
CA SER A 258 0.70 -23.79 7.28
C SER A 258 1.65 -24.50 6.31
N ASP A 259 1.69 -25.83 6.38
CA ASP A 259 2.43 -26.71 5.47
C ASP A 259 1.61 -27.09 4.21
N TYR A 260 0.40 -26.52 4.06
CA TYR A 260 -0.46 -26.76 2.92
C TYR A 260 -0.33 -25.65 1.87
N ASP A 261 -0.57 -26.03 0.62
CA ASP A 261 -0.41 -25.16 -0.55
C ASP A 261 -1.68 -24.37 -0.89
N PHE A 262 -2.74 -24.35 -0.07
CA PHE A 262 -4.04 -23.77 -0.44
C PHE A 262 -4.66 -22.80 0.58
N ILE A 263 -5.57 -21.96 0.10
CA ILE A 263 -6.57 -21.17 0.87
C ILE A 263 -7.80 -20.96 -0.03
N GLY A 264 -9.00 -20.78 0.54
CA GLY A 264 -10.19 -20.54 -0.27
C GLY A 264 -11.38 -19.95 0.48
N ASN A 265 -12.54 -19.95 -0.18
CA ASN A 265 -13.85 -19.76 0.44
C ASN A 265 -14.86 -20.78 -0.10
N TYR A 266 -15.97 -20.93 0.60
CA TYR A 266 -17.11 -21.72 0.15
C TYR A 266 -18.42 -21.00 0.46
N ASP A 267 -19.32 -20.93 -0.52
CA ASP A 267 -20.72 -20.57 -0.32
C ASP A 267 -21.57 -21.85 -0.23
N GLU A 268 -22.12 -22.12 0.95
CA GLU A 268 -22.91 -23.32 1.19
C GLU A 268 -24.25 -23.34 0.44
N GLN A 269 -24.82 -22.19 0.09
CA GLN A 269 -26.05 -22.14 -0.71
C GLN A 269 -25.77 -22.42 -2.18
N LYS A 270 -24.67 -21.88 -2.72
CA LYS A 270 -24.25 -22.09 -4.11
C LYS A 270 -23.53 -23.42 -4.31
N GLN A 271 -23.07 -24.04 -3.22
CA GLN A 271 -22.24 -25.24 -3.23
C GLN A 271 -20.98 -25.06 -4.09
N ALA A 272 -20.40 -23.87 -4.06
CA ALA A 272 -19.29 -23.45 -4.90
C ALA A 272 -18.39 -22.43 -4.19
N GLY A 273 -17.16 -22.29 -4.65
CA GLY A 273 -16.17 -21.39 -4.05
C GLY A 273 -14.92 -21.19 -4.91
N LEU A 274 -13.97 -20.42 -4.39
CA LEU A 274 -12.64 -20.22 -4.97
C LEU A 274 -11.60 -20.94 -4.12
N LEU A 275 -10.62 -21.58 -4.78
CA LEU A 275 -9.35 -22.00 -4.18
C LEU A 275 -8.21 -21.25 -4.85
N HIS A 276 -7.28 -20.77 -4.02
CA HIS A 276 -5.92 -20.45 -4.41
C HIS A 276 -5.02 -21.62 -4.08
N ILE A 277 -4.09 -21.95 -4.97
CA ILE A 277 -3.04 -22.96 -4.77
C ILE A 277 -1.68 -22.42 -5.19
N ALA A 278 -0.65 -22.57 -4.35
CA ALA A 278 0.75 -22.31 -4.65
C ALA A 278 1.67 -23.01 -3.63
N ASP A 279 2.88 -23.37 -4.04
CA ASP A 279 3.90 -23.94 -3.15
C ASP A 279 4.16 -23.00 -1.96
N HIS A 280 3.87 -23.47 -0.74
CA HIS A 280 4.01 -22.68 0.49
C HIS A 280 5.45 -22.22 0.78
N HIS A 281 6.48 -22.83 0.19
CA HIS A 281 7.86 -22.34 0.30
C HIS A 281 8.08 -21.03 -0.47
N VAL A 282 7.25 -20.77 -1.48
CA VAL A 282 7.28 -19.56 -2.30
C VAL A 282 6.14 -18.61 -1.93
N SER A 283 4.94 -19.13 -1.67
CA SER A 283 3.73 -18.39 -1.33
C SER A 283 3.21 -18.74 0.08
N PRO A 284 3.97 -18.48 1.17
CA PRO A 284 3.53 -18.84 2.52
C PRO A 284 2.36 -17.98 3.01
N GLY A 285 2.24 -16.74 2.54
CA GLY A 285 1.23 -15.79 2.99
C GLY A 285 -0.19 -16.21 2.61
N LYS A 286 -1.03 -16.41 3.63
CA LYS A 286 -2.46 -16.75 3.50
C LYS A 286 -3.26 -15.80 4.38
N LYS A 287 -4.05 -14.93 3.77
CA LYS A 287 -4.75 -13.85 4.47
C LYS A 287 -6.21 -13.77 4.03
N GLN A 288 -7.09 -13.50 5.00
CA GLN A 288 -8.42 -12.97 4.74
C GLN A 288 -8.49 -11.53 5.22
N TRP A 289 -9.15 -10.66 4.45
CA TRP A 289 -9.53 -9.33 4.91
C TRP A 289 -11.00 -9.03 4.58
N THR A 290 -11.67 -8.29 5.47
CA THR A 290 -13.05 -7.84 5.28
C THR A 290 -13.32 -6.53 6.01
N TRP A 291 -14.26 -5.74 5.48
CA TRP A 291 -14.86 -4.60 6.18
C TRP A 291 -15.79 -5.01 7.35
N GLY A 292 -16.09 -6.31 7.47
CA GLY A 292 -17.10 -6.85 8.38
C GLY A 292 -18.51 -6.67 7.85
N ASN A 293 -19.50 -7.26 8.52
CA ASN A 293 -20.92 -7.16 8.16
C ASN A 293 -21.71 -6.18 9.02
N GLY A 294 -21.05 -5.45 9.92
CA GLY A 294 -21.62 -4.39 10.74
C GLY A 294 -21.98 -3.14 9.92
N ASP A 295 -22.46 -2.09 10.59
CA ASP A 295 -22.89 -0.86 9.92
C ASP A 295 -21.75 -0.13 9.19
N PHE A 296 -20.56 -0.12 9.79
CA PHE A 296 -19.33 0.34 9.14
C PHE A 296 -19.04 -0.40 7.82
N GLY A 297 -19.11 -1.74 7.82
CA GLY A 297 -18.83 -2.53 6.61
C GLY A 297 -19.85 -2.30 5.50
N ARG A 298 -21.14 -2.24 5.86
CA ARG A 298 -22.20 -1.91 4.90
C ARG A 298 -22.07 -0.50 4.30
N ALA A 299 -21.51 0.45 5.04
CA ALA A 299 -21.20 1.76 4.49
C ALA A 299 -20.11 1.69 3.42
N TRP A 300 -19.05 0.90 3.66
CA TRP A 300 -18.02 0.64 2.65
C TRP A 300 -18.55 -0.07 1.41
N ASP A 301 -19.47 -1.03 1.56
CA ASP A 301 -20.14 -1.66 0.41
C ASP A 301 -20.81 -0.60 -0.49
N ARG A 302 -21.57 0.33 0.10
CA ARG A 302 -22.22 1.44 -0.65
C ARG A 302 -21.21 2.39 -1.28
N ASN A 303 -20.02 2.54 -0.71
CA ASN A 303 -18.97 3.40 -1.26
C ASN A 303 -18.20 2.73 -2.41
N LEU A 304 -18.19 1.40 -2.48
CA LEU A 304 -17.37 0.63 -3.44
C LEU A 304 -18.18 -0.05 -4.55
N THR A 305 -19.48 -0.22 -4.37
CA THR A 305 -20.42 -0.67 -5.41
C THR A 305 -21.74 0.07 -5.30
N ASP A 306 -22.62 -0.12 -6.28
CA ASP A 306 -24.01 0.34 -6.23
C ASP A 306 -24.94 -0.80 -5.77
N ASP A 307 -24.79 -2.01 -6.34
CA ASP A 307 -25.79 -3.10 -6.19
C ASP A 307 -25.19 -4.50 -5.91
N ASP A 308 -23.86 -4.70 -5.95
CA ASP A 308 -23.26 -6.05 -5.92
C ASP A 308 -23.06 -6.64 -4.51
N GLY A 309 -23.22 -5.82 -3.46
CA GLY A 309 -23.15 -6.26 -2.07
C GLY A 309 -21.72 -6.56 -1.57
N PRO A 310 -21.60 -7.27 -0.43
CA PRO A 310 -20.32 -7.42 0.27
C PRO A 310 -19.40 -8.45 -0.36
N TYR A 311 -18.12 -8.33 -0.04
CA TYR A 311 -17.07 -9.27 -0.43
C TYR A 311 -16.05 -9.45 0.72
N ILE A 312 -15.22 -10.47 0.60
CA ILE A 312 -13.97 -10.60 1.35
C ILE A 312 -12.80 -10.72 0.38
N GLU A 313 -11.60 -10.40 0.83
CA GLU A 313 -10.36 -10.60 0.07
C GLU A 313 -9.58 -11.79 0.63
N LEU A 314 -9.29 -12.79 -0.21
CA LEU A 314 -8.44 -13.94 0.14
C LEU A 314 -7.01 -13.72 -0.38
N MET A 315 -6.26 -12.84 0.29
CA MET A 315 -4.97 -12.37 -0.18
C MET A 315 -3.87 -13.44 -0.02
N THR A 316 -3.00 -13.57 -1.01
CA THR A 316 -1.97 -14.61 -1.08
C THR A 316 -0.58 -14.02 -1.37
N GLY A 317 0.34 -14.18 -0.41
CA GLY A 317 1.62 -13.48 -0.35
C GLY A 317 2.79 -14.34 -0.79
N VAL A 318 3.72 -13.77 -1.56
CA VAL A 318 4.88 -14.47 -2.14
C VAL A 318 6.19 -13.93 -1.59
N PHE A 319 7.03 -14.81 -1.05
CA PHE A 319 8.23 -14.51 -0.25
C PHE A 319 7.93 -13.69 1.03
N THR A 320 6.71 -13.81 1.56
CA THR A 320 6.22 -13.11 2.77
C THR A 320 5.03 -13.86 3.37
N ASP A 321 4.94 -13.89 4.70
CA ASP A 321 3.83 -14.51 5.44
C ASP A 321 2.84 -13.47 6.03
N ASN A 322 3.25 -12.21 6.19
CA ASN A 322 2.43 -11.15 6.78
C ASN A 322 2.52 -9.82 5.97
N GLN A 323 1.81 -8.79 6.42
CA GLN A 323 1.82 -7.47 5.80
C GLN A 323 2.07 -6.37 6.85
N PRO A 324 2.98 -5.43 6.56
CA PRO A 324 3.89 -5.43 5.41
C PRO A 324 5.12 -6.33 5.67
N ASP A 325 5.42 -7.30 4.79
CA ASP A 325 6.80 -7.78 4.64
C ASP A 325 7.33 -7.61 3.24
N PHE A 326 8.52 -7.03 3.14
CA PHE A 326 9.23 -6.81 1.90
C PHE A 326 10.44 -7.73 1.81
N THR A 327 10.76 -8.15 0.59
CA THR A 327 11.95 -8.95 0.28
C THR A 327 12.91 -8.16 -0.63
N TRP A 328 14.20 -8.41 -0.48
CA TRP A 328 15.23 -7.83 -1.35
C TRP A 328 15.25 -8.46 -2.75
N LEU A 329 15.54 -7.62 -3.74
CA LEU A 329 15.80 -7.98 -5.13
C LEU A 329 17.13 -7.33 -5.55
N LYS A 330 18.16 -8.15 -5.77
CA LYS A 330 19.52 -7.72 -6.10
C LYS A 330 19.58 -7.06 -7.50
N PRO A 331 20.63 -6.28 -7.83
CA PRO A 331 20.77 -5.66 -9.14
C PRO A 331 20.58 -6.68 -10.27
N TYR A 332 19.65 -6.42 -11.19
CA TYR A 332 19.36 -7.28 -12.34
C TYR A 332 18.83 -8.68 -12.00
N GLU A 333 18.44 -8.95 -10.74
CA GLU A 333 17.79 -10.20 -10.35
C GLU A 333 16.35 -10.25 -10.87
N GLU A 334 15.91 -11.44 -11.30
CA GLU A 334 14.51 -11.77 -11.53
C GLU A 334 14.07 -12.85 -10.54
N LYS A 335 12.91 -12.67 -9.91
CA LYS A 335 12.20 -13.71 -9.18
C LYS A 335 10.92 -14.07 -9.92
N THR A 336 10.71 -15.36 -10.12
CA THR A 336 9.55 -15.91 -10.86
C THR A 336 8.86 -16.96 -10.00
N PHE A 337 7.53 -16.97 -10.03
CA PHE A 337 6.68 -17.87 -9.24
C PHE A 337 5.33 -18.09 -9.94
N GLN A 338 4.61 -19.11 -9.49
CA GLN A 338 3.29 -19.47 -10.02
C GLN A 338 2.25 -19.50 -8.90
N GLN A 339 1.05 -19.06 -9.23
CA GLN A 339 -0.14 -19.14 -8.39
C GLN A 339 -1.31 -19.64 -9.24
N TYR A 340 -2.19 -20.45 -8.67
CA TYR A 340 -3.35 -21.00 -9.37
C TYR A 340 -4.62 -20.54 -8.67
N PHE A 341 -5.61 -20.10 -9.46
CA PHE A 341 -6.94 -19.73 -8.96
C PHE A 341 -7.98 -20.58 -9.67
N MET A 342 -8.79 -21.31 -8.91
CA MET A 342 -9.76 -22.24 -9.49
C MET A 342 -11.09 -22.25 -8.77
N PRO A 343 -12.21 -22.33 -9.50
CA PRO A 343 -13.49 -22.66 -8.90
C PRO A 343 -13.48 -24.12 -8.41
N TYR A 344 -14.26 -24.39 -7.38
CA TYR A 344 -14.57 -25.75 -6.96
C TYR A 344 -16.01 -25.85 -6.47
N LYS A 345 -16.53 -27.07 -6.37
CA LYS A 345 -17.94 -27.32 -6.04
C LYS A 345 -18.15 -28.58 -5.22
N GLY A 346 -19.18 -28.56 -4.37
CA GLY A 346 -19.65 -29.68 -3.56
C GLY A 346 -18.74 -30.12 -2.41
N VAL A 347 -17.42 -29.90 -2.49
CA VAL A 347 -16.45 -30.38 -1.49
C VAL A 347 -16.65 -29.77 -0.10
N GLY A 348 -17.21 -28.56 -0.02
CA GLY A 348 -17.41 -27.88 1.26
C GLY A 348 -16.11 -27.39 1.88
N ARG A 349 -15.93 -27.68 3.18
CA ARG A 349 -14.75 -27.32 3.98
C ARG A 349 -13.54 -28.18 3.59
N VAL A 350 -12.88 -27.82 2.49
CA VAL A 350 -11.72 -28.53 1.92
C VAL A 350 -10.65 -28.80 2.99
N LYS A 351 -10.14 -30.03 3.03
CA LYS A 351 -9.07 -30.47 3.94
C LYS A 351 -7.70 -30.48 3.28
N ASN A 352 -7.63 -30.76 1.97
CA ASN A 352 -6.45 -30.56 1.14
C ASN A 352 -6.85 -30.24 -0.31
N ALA A 353 -6.03 -29.46 -1.01
CA ALA A 353 -6.17 -29.18 -2.43
C ALA A 353 -4.80 -29.10 -3.12
N THR A 354 -4.75 -29.64 -4.34
CA THR A 354 -3.67 -29.47 -5.31
C THR A 354 -4.25 -28.87 -6.59
N VAL A 355 -3.40 -28.52 -7.56
CA VAL A 355 -3.86 -28.04 -8.87
C VAL A 355 -4.74 -29.03 -9.62
N ASP A 356 -4.69 -30.33 -9.28
CA ASP A 356 -5.42 -31.39 -9.96
C ASP A 356 -6.74 -31.76 -9.25
N ALA A 357 -6.78 -31.75 -7.91
CA ALA A 357 -7.96 -32.16 -7.16
C ALA A 357 -8.01 -31.57 -5.73
N SER A 358 -9.22 -31.45 -5.19
CA SER A 358 -9.48 -31.10 -3.80
C SER A 358 -10.31 -32.18 -3.10
N VAL A 359 -10.10 -32.33 -1.79
CA VAL A 359 -10.74 -33.37 -0.98
C VAL A 359 -11.23 -32.85 0.36
N ASN A 360 -12.39 -33.33 0.77
CA ASN A 360 -12.90 -33.24 2.13
C ASN A 360 -13.15 -34.67 2.65
N LEU A 361 -12.66 -34.93 3.86
CA LEU A 361 -12.86 -36.16 4.61
C LEU A 361 -13.29 -35.78 6.03
N GLU A 362 -14.54 -36.06 6.38
CA GLU A 362 -15.13 -35.76 7.68
C GLU A 362 -15.71 -37.03 8.29
N SER A 363 -15.48 -37.25 9.60
CA SER A 363 -15.99 -38.39 10.36
C SER A 363 -16.83 -37.86 11.53
N ASP A 364 -18.09 -38.29 11.64
CA ASP A 364 -19.00 -37.86 12.72
C ASP A 364 -19.01 -38.84 13.91
N GLY A 365 -18.03 -39.77 13.95
CA GLY A 365 -17.94 -40.84 14.94
C GLY A 365 -18.84 -42.06 14.64
N LYS A 366 -19.70 -42.00 13.62
CA LYS A 366 -20.52 -43.13 13.13
C LYS A 366 -20.29 -43.45 11.67
N SER A 367 -20.11 -42.41 10.86
CA SER A 367 -19.94 -42.46 9.42
C SER A 367 -18.86 -41.49 8.98
N THR A 368 -18.27 -41.78 7.83
CA THR A 368 -17.28 -40.94 7.17
C THR A 368 -17.85 -40.44 5.85
N THR A 369 -17.83 -39.13 5.66
CA THR A 369 -18.18 -38.47 4.41
C THR A 369 -16.90 -38.12 3.65
N LEU A 370 -16.80 -38.62 2.42
CA LEU A 370 -15.71 -38.34 1.49
C LEU A 370 -16.26 -37.60 0.27
N THR A 371 -15.72 -36.41 0.01
CA THR A 371 -16.07 -35.62 -1.18
C THR A 371 -14.81 -35.19 -1.92
N ILE A 372 -14.79 -35.36 -3.24
CA ILE A 372 -13.63 -35.06 -4.11
C ILE A 372 -14.10 -34.26 -5.33
N TYR A 373 -13.33 -33.23 -5.69
CA TYR A 373 -13.50 -32.48 -6.93
C TYR A 373 -12.19 -32.45 -7.71
N ALA A 374 -12.26 -32.48 -9.04
CA ALA A 374 -11.10 -32.47 -9.92
C ALA A 374 -11.13 -31.27 -10.88
N SER A 375 -9.97 -30.67 -11.13
CA SER A 375 -9.82 -29.52 -12.03
C SER A 375 -9.68 -29.90 -13.51
N ALA A 376 -9.65 -31.20 -13.82
CA ALA A 376 -9.55 -31.74 -15.17
C ALA A 376 -10.30 -33.08 -15.27
N VAL A 377 -10.40 -33.61 -16.48
CA VAL A 377 -10.96 -34.95 -16.71
C VAL A 377 -9.90 -36.01 -16.40
N PHE A 378 -10.17 -36.88 -15.43
CA PHE A 378 -9.35 -38.03 -15.07
C PHE A 378 -10.18 -39.31 -15.20
N ILE A 379 -10.07 -39.97 -16.35
CA ILE A 379 -10.78 -41.22 -16.64
C ILE A 379 -10.17 -42.36 -15.82
N GLY A 380 -11.00 -43.13 -15.12
CA GLY A 380 -10.58 -44.26 -14.30
C GLY A 380 -9.70 -43.88 -13.11
N ALA A 381 -9.92 -42.71 -12.52
CA ALA A 381 -9.24 -42.29 -11.30
C ALA A 381 -9.50 -43.27 -10.15
N GLN A 382 -8.45 -43.58 -9.39
CA GLN A 382 -8.48 -44.54 -8.29
C GLN A 382 -8.57 -43.80 -6.96
N ILE A 383 -9.63 -44.05 -6.20
CA ILE A 383 -9.84 -43.51 -4.85
C ILE A 383 -9.59 -44.63 -3.85
N THR A 384 -8.71 -44.42 -2.88
CA THR A 384 -8.44 -45.38 -1.80
C THR A 384 -8.57 -44.69 -0.45
N LEU A 385 -9.39 -45.25 0.44
CA LEU A 385 -9.48 -44.85 1.84
C LEU A 385 -8.89 -45.96 2.72
N THR A 386 -7.98 -45.58 3.61
CA THR A 386 -7.30 -46.46 4.56
C THR A 386 -7.57 -46.07 6.00
N ALA A 387 -7.63 -47.06 6.89
CA ALA A 387 -7.54 -46.93 8.34
C ALA A 387 -6.43 -47.88 8.83
N ASP A 388 -5.54 -47.46 9.73
CA ASP A 388 -4.38 -48.22 10.21
C ASP A 388 -3.55 -48.81 9.06
N GLN A 389 -3.36 -48.01 7.99
CA GLN A 389 -2.69 -48.41 6.74
C GLN A 389 -3.37 -49.57 5.97
N LYS A 390 -4.58 -49.98 6.35
CA LYS A 390 -5.38 -50.99 5.64
C LYS A 390 -6.46 -50.32 4.82
N THR A 391 -6.60 -50.72 3.56
CA THR A 391 -7.70 -50.25 2.69
C THR A 391 -9.04 -50.73 3.23
N ILE A 392 -9.90 -49.77 3.58
CA ILE A 392 -11.28 -50.01 4.04
C ILE A 392 -12.30 -49.70 2.94
N PHE A 393 -11.92 -48.87 1.96
CA PHE A 393 -12.73 -48.57 0.79
C PHE A 393 -11.82 -48.26 -0.40
N ALA A 394 -12.23 -48.71 -1.59
CA ALA A 394 -11.60 -48.35 -2.85
C ALA A 394 -12.67 -48.21 -3.93
N ASP A 395 -12.48 -47.25 -4.83
CA ASP A 395 -13.36 -47.01 -5.97
C ASP A 395 -12.55 -46.59 -7.21
N SER A 396 -13.12 -46.83 -8.38
CA SER A 396 -12.56 -46.44 -9.67
C SER A 396 -13.62 -45.67 -10.45
N VAL A 397 -13.44 -44.36 -10.59
CA VAL A 397 -14.45 -43.45 -11.15
C VAL A 397 -13.82 -42.44 -12.09
N ASP A 398 -14.62 -41.92 -13.02
CA ASP A 398 -14.21 -40.77 -13.83
C ASP A 398 -14.43 -39.50 -13.01
N LEU A 399 -13.37 -38.71 -12.83
CA LEU A 399 -13.46 -37.38 -12.23
C LEU A 399 -13.45 -36.33 -13.34
N SER A 400 -14.17 -35.23 -13.16
CA SER A 400 -14.24 -34.14 -14.13
C SER A 400 -14.57 -32.81 -13.43
N PRO A 401 -14.32 -31.66 -14.09
CA PRO A 401 -14.75 -30.38 -13.57
C PRO A 401 -16.26 -30.18 -13.59
N ASP A 402 -17.07 -31.07 -14.17
CA ASP A 402 -18.53 -30.91 -14.25
C ASP A 402 -19.25 -31.35 -12.98
N LEU A 403 -18.72 -32.36 -12.29
CA LEU A 403 -19.33 -33.01 -11.13
C LEU A 403 -18.31 -33.18 -10.00
N PHE A 404 -18.79 -33.43 -8.80
CA PHE A 404 -17.96 -33.86 -7.67
C PHE A 404 -18.34 -35.29 -7.26
N TYR A 405 -17.36 -36.05 -6.82
CA TYR A 405 -17.57 -37.36 -6.23
C TYR A 405 -17.97 -37.20 -4.76
N HIS A 406 -19.00 -37.92 -4.32
CA HIS A 406 -19.48 -37.88 -2.94
C HIS A 406 -19.86 -39.28 -2.46
N LYS A 407 -19.40 -39.64 -1.26
CA LYS A 407 -19.66 -40.94 -0.65
C LYS A 407 -19.80 -40.81 0.87
N VAL A 408 -20.86 -41.40 1.42
CA VAL A 408 -20.99 -41.64 2.86
C VAL A 408 -20.71 -43.12 3.12
N LEU A 409 -19.83 -43.39 4.07
CA LEU A 409 -19.38 -44.73 4.45
C LEU A 409 -19.72 -44.97 5.92
N ASP A 410 -20.31 -46.12 6.25
CA ASP A 410 -20.62 -46.53 7.63
C ASP A 410 -19.36 -47.00 8.38
N VAL A 411 -18.29 -46.22 8.29
CA VAL A 411 -17.00 -46.45 8.94
C VAL A 411 -16.62 -45.16 9.62
N ALA A 412 -16.13 -45.24 10.86
CA ALA A 412 -15.62 -44.10 11.61
C ALA A 412 -14.25 -44.47 12.19
N GLY A 413 -13.36 -43.50 12.25
CA GLY A 413 -12.01 -43.63 12.80
C GLY A 413 -11.34 -42.27 12.89
N ASN A 414 -10.31 -42.17 13.72
CA ASN A 414 -9.50 -40.97 13.88
C ASN A 414 -8.23 -41.01 13.00
N ASP A 415 -7.96 -42.16 12.39
CA ASP A 415 -6.74 -42.53 11.66
C ASP A 415 -6.99 -42.72 10.15
N LEU A 416 -8.07 -42.14 9.64
CA LEU A 416 -8.45 -42.31 8.23
C LEU A 416 -7.56 -41.48 7.32
N ALA A 417 -7.15 -42.08 6.20
CA ALA A 417 -6.43 -41.38 5.14
C ALA A 417 -6.98 -41.74 3.77
N VAL A 418 -7.20 -40.72 2.94
CA VAL A 418 -7.64 -40.86 1.55
C VAL A 418 -6.49 -40.53 0.61
N ARG A 419 -6.39 -41.32 -0.46
CA ARG A 419 -5.47 -41.11 -1.58
C ARG A 419 -6.24 -41.21 -2.88
N VAL A 420 -6.11 -40.21 -3.75
CA VAL A 420 -6.73 -40.14 -5.07
C VAL A 420 -5.63 -40.11 -6.12
N CYS A 421 -5.63 -41.07 -7.04
CA CYS A 421 -4.67 -41.16 -8.13
C CYS A 421 -5.36 -41.19 -9.50
N ASP A 422 -4.65 -40.81 -10.56
CA ASP A 422 -5.11 -41.08 -11.93
C ASP A 422 -5.03 -42.60 -12.26
N ALA A 423 -5.46 -42.98 -13.47
CA ALA A 423 -5.39 -44.36 -13.94
C ALA A 423 -3.96 -44.94 -14.05
N ASN A 424 -2.94 -44.07 -14.09
CA ASN A 424 -1.53 -44.48 -14.15
C ASN A 424 -0.88 -44.57 -12.76
N GLY A 425 -1.61 -44.22 -11.69
CA GLY A 425 -1.12 -44.21 -10.32
C GLY A 425 -0.44 -42.90 -9.89
N GLN A 426 -0.47 -41.85 -10.72
CA GLN A 426 0.00 -40.51 -10.34
C GLN A 426 -0.92 -39.95 -9.27
N LEU A 427 -0.34 -39.47 -8.17
CA LEU A 427 -1.11 -38.84 -7.09
C LEU A 427 -1.73 -37.53 -7.56
N LEU A 428 -3.03 -37.38 -7.36
CA LEU A 428 -3.77 -36.13 -7.61
C LEU A 428 -3.92 -35.35 -6.30
N VAL A 429 -4.46 -35.98 -5.25
CA VAL A 429 -4.59 -35.40 -3.91
C VAL A 429 -4.62 -36.50 -2.85
N ASN A 430 -4.14 -36.20 -1.65
CA ASN A 430 -4.30 -37.04 -0.48
C ASN A 430 -4.62 -36.22 0.76
N TYR A 431 -5.19 -36.86 1.77
CA TYR A 431 -5.38 -36.25 3.08
C TYR A 431 -5.43 -37.35 4.14
N ALA A 432 -4.86 -37.09 5.31
CA ALA A 432 -5.02 -37.92 6.49
C ALA A 432 -5.67 -37.09 7.58
N LEU A 433 -6.67 -37.64 8.27
CA LEU A 433 -7.21 -37.05 9.48
C LEU A 433 -6.06 -36.85 10.46
N LYS A 434 -5.91 -35.60 10.92
CA LYS A 434 -5.01 -35.26 12.02
C LYS A 434 -5.85 -35.13 13.29
N GLU A 435 -5.36 -35.66 14.40
CA GLU A 435 -5.92 -35.32 15.71
C GLU A 435 -5.69 -33.84 16.00
N GLU A 436 -6.67 -33.17 16.62
CA GLU A 436 -6.51 -31.79 17.06
C GLU A 436 -5.49 -31.72 18.19
N GLU A 437 -4.32 -31.14 17.92
CA GLU A 437 -3.30 -30.86 18.93
C GLU A 437 -3.46 -29.43 19.46
N LEU A 438 -3.52 -29.29 20.79
CA LEU A 438 -3.46 -27.98 21.44
C LEU A 438 -2.06 -27.39 21.28
N GLN A 439 -1.95 -26.35 20.45
CA GLN A 439 -0.71 -25.57 20.29
C GLN A 439 -0.80 -24.24 21.04
N PRO A 440 0.30 -23.77 21.67
CA PRO A 440 0.34 -22.43 22.24
C PRO A 440 0.18 -21.38 21.14
N LEU A 441 -0.53 -20.30 21.44
CA LEU A 441 -0.58 -19.16 20.54
C LEU A 441 0.83 -18.57 20.39
N PRO A 442 1.23 -18.15 19.18
CA PRO A 442 2.48 -17.43 18.98
C PRO A 442 2.47 -16.08 19.71
N GLU A 443 3.66 -15.60 20.06
CA GLU A 443 3.83 -14.26 20.63
C GLU A 443 3.75 -13.19 19.54
N PRO A 444 3.21 -11.99 19.84
CA PRO A 444 3.28 -10.83 18.96
C PRO A 444 4.73 -10.40 18.63
N ALA A 445 4.90 -9.65 17.53
CA ALA A 445 6.18 -9.05 17.20
C ALA A 445 6.60 -7.96 18.19
N GLU A 446 7.90 -7.81 18.39
CA GLU A 446 8.50 -6.79 19.24
C GLU A 446 9.10 -5.64 18.41
N ALA A 447 8.97 -4.41 18.91
CA ALA A 447 9.54 -3.23 18.26
C ALA A 447 11.08 -3.21 18.37
N LEU A 448 11.74 -2.61 17.37
CA LEU A 448 13.18 -2.36 17.47
C LEU A 448 13.49 -1.38 18.60
N VAL A 449 14.55 -1.68 19.36
CA VAL A 449 15.07 -0.77 20.39
C VAL A 449 15.86 0.40 19.76
N SER A 450 16.15 1.42 20.57
CA SER A 450 16.93 2.57 20.11
C SER A 450 18.35 2.16 19.66
N PRO A 451 18.99 2.89 18.72
CA PRO A 451 20.35 2.59 18.30
C PRO A 451 21.36 2.51 19.46
N THR A 452 21.20 3.36 20.47
CA THR A 452 22.12 3.38 21.63
C THR A 452 21.97 2.16 22.53
N ASP A 453 20.79 1.54 22.57
CA ASP A 453 20.49 0.38 23.42
C ASP A 453 20.86 -0.96 22.76
N MET A 454 21.06 -0.98 21.44
CA MET A 454 21.58 -2.15 20.74
C MET A 454 23.00 -2.47 21.21
N LYS A 455 23.33 -3.74 21.35
CA LYS A 455 24.56 -4.20 22.01
C LYS A 455 25.72 -4.34 21.05
N THR A 456 25.47 -4.76 19.82
CA THR A 456 26.52 -5.13 18.85
C THR A 456 26.42 -4.34 17.54
N THR A 457 27.52 -4.28 16.79
CA THR A 457 27.50 -3.71 15.42
C THR A 457 26.69 -4.58 14.45
N GLU A 458 26.54 -5.88 14.72
CA GLU A 458 25.64 -6.78 14.00
C GLU A 458 24.18 -6.36 14.16
N GLU A 459 23.72 -6.18 15.40
CA GLU A 459 22.34 -5.76 15.69
C GLU A 459 22.03 -4.42 15.01
N LEU A 460 22.96 -3.47 15.07
CA LEU A 460 22.82 -2.16 14.42
C LEU A 460 22.73 -2.27 12.90
N PHE A 461 23.58 -3.11 12.29
CA PHE A 461 23.54 -3.35 10.84
C PHE A 461 22.23 -4.03 10.40
N LEU A 462 21.79 -5.06 11.13
CA LEU A 462 20.56 -5.78 10.82
C LEU A 462 19.32 -4.90 11.04
N ALA A 463 19.32 -4.04 12.07
CA ALA A 463 18.26 -3.07 12.28
C ALA A 463 18.18 -2.03 11.16
N ALA A 464 19.32 -1.49 10.72
CA ALA A 464 19.37 -0.57 9.59
C ALA A 464 18.83 -1.22 8.30
N LEU A 465 19.26 -2.46 8.03
CA LEU A 465 18.75 -3.23 6.89
C LEU A 465 17.25 -3.52 7.00
N HIS A 466 16.74 -3.87 8.19
CA HIS A 466 15.31 -4.09 8.43
C HIS A 466 14.50 -2.82 8.12
N ILE A 467 14.94 -1.66 8.64
CA ILE A 467 14.28 -0.37 8.41
C ILE A 467 14.22 -0.04 6.91
N GLU A 468 15.32 -0.25 6.17
CA GLU A 468 15.33 -0.04 4.71
C GLU A 468 14.48 -1.07 3.96
N GLN A 469 14.57 -2.35 4.33
CA GLN A 469 13.86 -3.45 3.67
C GLN A 469 12.35 -3.23 3.70
N TYR A 470 11.81 -2.98 4.89
CA TYR A 470 10.38 -2.78 5.13
C TYR A 470 9.89 -1.37 4.81
N ARG A 471 10.81 -0.49 4.36
CA ARG A 471 10.56 0.93 4.07
C ARG A 471 9.85 1.60 5.25
N HIS A 472 10.41 1.44 6.45
CA HIS A 472 9.78 1.88 7.70
C HIS A 472 9.46 3.39 7.64
N ALA A 473 8.24 3.78 7.98
CA ALA A 473 7.79 5.16 7.84
C ALA A 473 8.32 6.10 8.93
N THR A 474 8.58 5.56 10.13
CA THR A 474 8.83 6.37 11.34
C THR A 474 10.24 6.25 11.92
N LEU A 475 11.06 5.30 11.43
CA LEU A 475 12.44 5.11 11.88
C LEU A 475 13.41 5.45 10.74
N ASP A 476 14.59 5.96 11.09
CA ASP A 476 15.64 6.29 10.12
C ASP A 476 16.83 5.36 10.25
N ALA A 477 17.10 4.58 9.20
CA ALA A 477 18.23 3.65 9.12
C ALA A 477 19.59 4.36 9.31
N GLU A 478 19.70 5.64 8.95
CA GLU A 478 20.91 6.45 9.11
C GLU A 478 21.43 6.44 10.55
N GLN A 479 20.53 6.53 11.53
CA GLN A 479 20.91 6.58 12.94
C GLN A 479 21.58 5.27 13.41
N TYR A 480 21.09 4.15 12.92
CA TYR A 480 21.63 2.81 13.22
C TYR A 480 22.98 2.59 12.55
N TYR A 481 23.12 3.00 11.28
CA TYR A 481 24.41 2.95 10.57
C TYR A 481 25.48 3.81 11.27
N LEU A 482 25.15 5.06 11.61
CA LEU A 482 26.09 6.00 12.21
C LEU A 482 26.50 5.58 13.63
N GLU A 483 25.56 5.07 14.44
CA GLU A 483 25.91 4.53 15.76
C GLU A 483 26.82 3.30 15.63
N GLY A 484 26.58 2.44 14.64
CA GLY A 484 27.46 1.32 14.33
C GLY A 484 28.87 1.78 13.97
N LEU A 485 28.99 2.73 13.03
CA LEU A 485 30.28 3.29 12.59
C LEU A 485 31.02 4.07 13.68
N ARG A 486 30.28 4.66 14.63
CA ARG A 486 30.87 5.28 15.83
C ARG A 486 31.56 4.23 16.71
N ARG A 487 31.01 3.02 16.80
CA ARG A 487 31.58 1.90 17.58
C ARG A 487 32.72 1.20 16.85
N ASP A 488 32.55 0.97 15.55
CA ASP A 488 33.60 0.43 14.68
C ASP A 488 33.58 1.13 13.31
N ALA A 489 34.47 2.11 13.16
CA ALA A 489 34.60 2.87 11.91
C ALA A 489 35.07 2.01 10.72
N LYS A 490 35.57 0.78 10.96
CA LYS A 490 36.10 -0.11 9.92
C LYS A 490 35.16 -1.26 9.57
N ASP A 491 34.00 -1.41 10.24
CA ASP A 491 33.07 -2.49 9.93
C ASP A 491 32.64 -2.42 8.46
N ILE A 492 32.90 -3.50 7.72
CA ILE A 492 32.73 -3.58 6.27
C ILE A 492 31.27 -3.41 5.89
N ARG A 493 30.35 -3.98 6.68
CA ARG A 493 28.91 -4.02 6.38
C ARG A 493 28.27 -2.67 6.64
N LEU A 494 28.65 -2.02 7.75
CA LEU A 494 28.16 -0.69 8.08
C LEU A 494 28.67 0.36 7.09
N ASN A 495 29.95 0.30 6.69
CA ASN A 495 30.48 1.18 5.66
C ASN A 495 29.79 0.95 4.30
N ASN A 496 29.61 -0.32 3.89
CA ASN A 496 28.92 -0.62 2.62
C ASN A 496 27.44 -0.22 2.64
N GLY A 497 26.72 -0.54 3.72
CA GLY A 497 25.30 -0.19 3.89
C GLY A 497 25.08 1.32 3.93
N TYR A 498 25.85 2.05 4.74
CA TYR A 498 25.75 3.51 4.79
C TYR A 498 26.21 4.20 3.50
N GLY A 499 27.23 3.65 2.84
CA GLY A 499 27.62 4.09 1.49
C GLY A 499 26.47 3.97 0.50
N MET A 500 25.76 2.83 0.49
CA MET A 500 24.58 2.62 -0.37
C MET A 500 23.43 3.57 -0.01
N PHE A 501 23.21 3.79 1.28
CA PHE A 501 22.23 4.76 1.76
C PHE A 501 22.51 6.19 1.24
N LEU A 502 23.77 6.64 1.30
CA LEU A 502 24.19 7.92 0.73
C LEU A 502 24.12 7.95 -0.81
N TYR A 503 24.44 6.83 -1.48
CA TYR A 503 24.31 6.70 -2.94
C TYR A 503 22.86 6.87 -3.40
N ARG A 504 21.88 6.28 -2.68
CA ARG A 504 20.44 6.47 -2.93
C ARG A 504 20.00 7.92 -2.75
N ARG A 505 20.68 8.67 -1.90
CA ARG A 505 20.46 10.12 -1.72
C ARG A 505 21.16 10.96 -2.78
N GLY A 506 21.90 10.38 -3.74
CA GLY A 506 22.65 11.12 -4.76
C GLY A 506 23.96 11.75 -4.26
N LEU A 507 24.41 11.40 -3.05
CA LEU A 507 25.65 11.90 -2.45
C LEU A 507 26.85 11.04 -2.90
N PHE A 508 27.08 10.98 -4.21
CA PHE A 508 28.02 10.04 -4.84
C PHE A 508 29.45 10.13 -4.29
N ALA A 509 29.96 11.35 -4.10
CA ALA A 509 31.31 11.56 -3.56
C ALA A 509 31.47 11.02 -2.14
N GLN A 510 30.47 11.24 -1.27
CA GLN A 510 30.49 10.73 0.10
C GLN A 510 30.34 9.20 0.12
N SER A 511 29.41 8.66 -0.69
CA SER A 511 29.21 7.20 -0.80
C SER A 511 30.49 6.46 -1.21
N ARG A 512 31.26 7.01 -2.17
CA ARG A 512 32.55 6.47 -2.61
C ARG A 512 33.50 6.28 -1.42
N ASP A 513 33.58 7.25 -0.51
CA ASP A 513 34.53 7.21 0.60
C ASP A 513 34.19 6.08 1.58
N TYR A 514 32.90 5.85 1.85
CA TYR A 514 32.44 4.71 2.65
C TYR A 514 32.65 3.37 1.95
N PHE A 515 32.36 3.27 0.65
CA PHE A 515 32.65 2.05 -0.11
C PHE A 515 34.15 1.75 -0.15
N GLN A 516 35.00 2.77 -0.29
CA GLN A 516 36.45 2.62 -0.26
C GLN A 516 36.92 2.11 1.11
N ASN A 517 36.40 2.64 2.22
CA ASN A 517 36.71 2.14 3.55
C ASN A 517 36.33 0.66 3.73
N ALA A 518 35.16 0.25 3.21
CA ALA A 518 34.74 -1.14 3.23
C ALA A 518 35.71 -2.04 2.43
N VAL A 519 36.13 -1.61 1.24
CA VAL A 519 37.10 -2.32 0.39
C VAL A 519 38.48 -2.40 1.06
N ASP A 520 38.96 -1.31 1.65
CA ASP A 520 40.26 -1.25 2.32
C ASP A 520 40.31 -2.21 3.52
N THR A 521 39.25 -2.26 4.32
CA THR A 521 39.15 -3.23 5.42
C THR A 521 39.06 -4.67 4.90
N LEU A 522 38.18 -4.90 3.91
CA LEU A 522 37.96 -6.23 3.32
C LEU A 522 39.24 -6.80 2.67
N THR A 523 40.11 -5.92 2.16
CA THR A 523 41.33 -6.31 1.46
C THR A 523 42.62 -6.14 2.26
N TRP A 524 42.53 -5.68 3.52
CA TRP A 524 43.69 -5.32 4.37
C TRP A 524 44.82 -6.35 4.37
N LYS A 525 44.48 -7.65 4.47
CA LYS A 525 45.46 -8.76 4.44
C LYS A 525 45.26 -9.74 3.29
N SER A 526 44.12 -9.66 2.62
CA SER A 526 43.79 -10.51 1.47
C SER A 526 43.39 -9.62 0.30
N PRO A 527 44.27 -9.43 -0.69
CA PRO A 527 43.94 -8.65 -1.88
C PRO A 527 42.75 -9.21 -2.68
N ASN A 528 42.31 -10.43 -2.36
CA ASN A 528 41.10 -11.04 -2.91
C ASN A 528 40.00 -11.00 -1.85
N PRO A 529 38.93 -10.21 -2.07
CA PRO A 529 37.84 -10.08 -1.11
C PRO A 529 36.97 -11.34 -1.07
N TYR A 530 36.30 -11.58 0.06
CA TYR A 530 35.40 -12.73 0.24
C TYR A 530 34.10 -12.60 -0.58
N TYR A 531 33.57 -11.38 -0.75
CA TYR A 531 32.41 -11.06 -1.60
C TYR A 531 32.66 -9.75 -2.37
N GLY A 532 31.98 -9.59 -3.51
CA GLY A 532 32.26 -8.52 -4.48
C GLY A 532 31.47 -7.23 -4.26
N GLU A 533 30.39 -7.25 -3.46
CA GLU A 533 29.43 -6.13 -3.34
C GLU A 533 30.06 -4.76 -3.03
N PRO A 534 30.99 -4.58 -2.06
CA PRO A 534 31.64 -3.29 -1.82
C PRO A 534 32.42 -2.73 -3.01
N LEU A 535 33.09 -3.59 -3.79
CA LEU A 535 33.81 -3.18 -5.01
C LEU A 535 32.85 -2.80 -6.13
N PHE A 536 31.76 -3.55 -6.29
CA PHE A 536 30.73 -3.22 -7.26
C PHE A 536 30.12 -1.86 -6.95
N ASN A 537 29.73 -1.62 -5.69
CA ASN A 537 29.17 -0.34 -5.25
C ASN A 537 30.15 0.83 -5.40
N LEU A 538 31.44 0.60 -5.10
CA LEU A 538 32.50 1.57 -5.36
C LEU A 538 32.60 1.93 -6.85
N GLY A 539 32.49 0.93 -7.73
CA GLY A 539 32.45 1.13 -9.17
C GLY A 539 31.26 2.00 -9.61
N LEU A 540 30.06 1.77 -9.07
CA LEU A 540 28.88 2.60 -9.34
C LEU A 540 29.10 4.07 -8.96
N ALA A 541 29.69 4.32 -7.79
CA ALA A 541 30.01 5.67 -7.34
C ALA A 541 31.01 6.35 -8.30
N TYR A 542 32.04 5.64 -8.76
CA TYR A 542 32.98 6.18 -9.75
C TYR A 542 32.32 6.51 -11.10
N VAL A 543 31.39 5.69 -11.58
CA VAL A 543 30.60 6.00 -12.79
C VAL A 543 29.85 7.32 -12.64
N LYS A 544 29.15 7.53 -11.52
CA LYS A 544 28.39 8.77 -11.27
C LYS A 544 29.29 10.00 -11.09
N LEU A 545 30.55 9.80 -10.68
CA LEU A 545 31.57 10.85 -10.60
C LEU A 545 32.33 11.07 -11.92
N GLY A 546 32.05 10.28 -12.96
CA GLY A 546 32.70 10.37 -14.27
C GLY A 546 34.12 9.80 -14.34
N ASP A 547 34.53 8.97 -13.38
CA ASP A 547 35.85 8.32 -13.33
C ASP A 547 35.75 6.87 -13.87
N ASP A 548 35.56 6.74 -15.19
CA ASP A 548 35.35 5.45 -15.87
C ASP A 548 36.54 4.49 -15.72
N GLU A 549 37.77 4.99 -15.53
CA GLU A 549 38.96 4.14 -15.31
C GLU A 549 38.91 3.44 -13.95
N LYS A 550 38.67 4.19 -12.86
CA LYS A 550 38.54 3.56 -11.54
C LYS A 550 37.29 2.71 -11.42
N ALA A 551 36.20 3.11 -12.08
CA ALA A 551 35.01 2.28 -12.17
C ALA A 551 35.33 0.93 -12.82
N TYR A 552 36.05 0.95 -13.95
CA TYR A 552 36.47 -0.25 -14.66
C TYR A 552 37.29 -1.18 -13.75
N ASP A 553 38.31 -0.66 -13.05
CA ASP A 553 39.14 -1.47 -12.14
C ASP A 553 38.32 -2.09 -10.99
N ALA A 554 37.42 -1.30 -10.37
CA ALA A 554 36.57 -1.76 -9.29
C ALA A 554 35.61 -2.87 -9.76
N PHE A 555 34.92 -2.67 -10.88
CA PHE A 555 34.04 -3.69 -11.45
C PHE A 555 34.81 -4.94 -11.86
N TYR A 556 35.96 -4.78 -12.53
CA TYR A 556 36.76 -5.93 -12.95
C TYR A 556 37.20 -6.77 -11.75
N LYS A 557 37.59 -6.13 -10.64
CA LYS A 557 37.90 -6.85 -9.41
C LYS A 557 36.65 -7.51 -8.79
N ALA A 558 35.50 -6.85 -8.82
CA ALA A 558 34.24 -7.42 -8.34
C ALA A 558 33.87 -8.73 -9.07
N THR A 559 34.19 -8.85 -10.37
CA THR A 559 33.93 -10.09 -11.14
C THR A 559 34.67 -11.34 -10.62
N TRP A 560 35.57 -11.20 -9.64
CA TRP A 560 36.27 -12.35 -9.05
C TRP A 560 35.36 -13.10 -8.05
N ASN A 561 34.23 -12.53 -7.66
CA ASN A 561 33.25 -13.12 -6.76
C ASN A 561 31.91 -13.35 -7.48
N ASP A 562 31.35 -14.56 -7.32
CA ASP A 562 30.16 -15.00 -8.08
C ASP A 562 28.93 -14.11 -7.84
N ASP A 563 28.78 -13.59 -6.62
CA ASP A 563 27.68 -12.72 -6.17
C ASP A 563 27.51 -11.44 -6.99
N THR A 564 28.55 -10.97 -7.67
CA THR A 564 28.50 -9.73 -8.48
C THR A 564 28.88 -9.93 -9.93
N GLN A 565 29.22 -11.15 -10.37
CA GLN A 565 29.74 -11.38 -11.73
C GLN A 565 28.80 -10.89 -12.83
N ALA A 566 27.51 -11.23 -12.75
CA ALA A 566 26.53 -10.81 -13.77
C ALA A 566 26.47 -9.28 -13.90
N ALA A 567 26.27 -8.58 -12.78
CA ALA A 567 26.15 -7.12 -12.75
C ALA A 567 27.46 -6.41 -13.11
N ALA A 568 28.60 -6.89 -12.60
CA ALA A 568 29.91 -6.29 -12.85
C ALA A 568 30.36 -6.47 -14.31
N PHE A 569 30.16 -7.65 -14.92
CA PHE A 569 30.43 -7.84 -16.35
C PHE A 569 29.52 -6.97 -17.23
N TYR A 570 28.26 -6.77 -16.85
CA TYR A 570 27.38 -5.84 -17.56
C TYR A 570 27.91 -4.40 -17.52
N GLN A 571 28.35 -3.91 -16.36
CA GLN A 571 28.92 -2.56 -16.24
C GLN A 571 30.23 -2.40 -17.03
N LEU A 572 31.10 -3.42 -17.01
CA LEU A 572 32.31 -3.45 -17.85
C LEU A 572 31.96 -3.42 -19.34
N ALA A 573 30.95 -4.16 -19.78
CA ALA A 573 30.48 -4.13 -21.15
C ALA A 573 29.96 -2.74 -21.55
N CYS A 574 29.25 -2.05 -20.65
CA CYS A 574 28.80 -0.67 -20.88
C CYS A 574 30.00 0.29 -21.03
N ILE A 575 31.00 0.22 -20.15
CA ILE A 575 32.22 1.04 -20.23
C ILE A 575 32.99 0.76 -21.54
N ALA A 576 33.20 -0.51 -21.88
CA ALA A 576 33.89 -0.92 -23.11
C ALA A 576 33.12 -0.45 -24.36
N SER A 577 31.79 -0.57 -24.35
CA SER A 577 30.91 -0.06 -25.42
C SER A 577 31.02 1.45 -25.60
N ARG A 578 31.07 2.24 -24.51
CA ARG A 578 31.30 3.70 -24.58
C ARG A 578 32.66 4.06 -25.19
N LYS A 579 33.68 3.23 -24.96
CA LYS A 579 35.03 3.35 -25.53
C LYS A 579 35.14 2.80 -26.97
N ALA A 580 34.05 2.26 -27.52
CA ALA A 580 34.01 1.56 -28.80
C ALA A 580 34.96 0.34 -28.89
N ASP A 581 35.30 -0.27 -27.76
CA ASP A 581 35.95 -1.58 -27.70
C ASP A 581 34.89 -2.68 -27.84
N TRP A 582 34.48 -2.93 -29.08
CA TRP A 582 33.34 -3.80 -29.38
C TRP A 582 33.61 -5.28 -29.06
N ASP A 583 34.82 -5.76 -29.32
CA ASP A 583 35.21 -7.15 -29.04
C ASP A 583 35.26 -7.40 -27.53
N GLY A 584 35.87 -6.48 -26.76
CA GLY A 584 35.88 -6.54 -25.30
C GLY A 584 34.47 -6.43 -24.71
N ALA A 585 33.66 -5.49 -25.22
CA ALA A 585 32.27 -5.32 -24.78
C ALA A 585 31.43 -6.58 -25.02
N LEU A 586 31.56 -7.22 -26.20
CA LEU A 586 30.85 -8.47 -26.51
C LEU A 586 31.29 -9.60 -25.57
N ALA A 587 32.59 -9.74 -25.33
CA ALA A 587 33.11 -10.75 -24.41
C ALA A 587 32.59 -10.56 -22.98
N PHE A 588 32.52 -9.32 -22.49
CA PHE A 588 31.98 -9.03 -21.16
C PHE A 588 30.48 -9.29 -21.09
N VAL A 589 29.68 -8.80 -22.04
CA VAL A 589 28.21 -8.97 -21.98
C VAL A 589 27.79 -10.43 -22.07
N GLN A 590 28.50 -11.25 -22.86
CA GLN A 590 28.25 -12.69 -22.93
C GLN A 590 28.55 -13.39 -21.59
N ARG A 591 29.59 -12.98 -20.87
CA ARG A 591 29.87 -13.48 -19.52
C ARG A 591 28.80 -13.06 -18.51
N ALA A 592 28.27 -11.84 -18.64
CA ALA A 592 27.14 -11.39 -17.82
C ALA A 592 25.91 -12.29 -18.04
N ILE A 593 25.57 -12.58 -19.30
CA ILE A 593 24.42 -13.42 -19.68
C ILE A 593 24.60 -14.87 -19.24
N VAL A 594 25.82 -15.44 -19.33
CA VAL A 594 26.11 -16.78 -18.80
C VAL A 594 25.81 -16.89 -17.31
N LYS A 595 26.03 -15.80 -16.56
CA LYS A 595 25.80 -15.75 -15.11
C LYS A 595 24.37 -15.40 -14.73
N ASN A 596 23.66 -14.69 -15.60
CA ASN A 596 22.26 -14.39 -15.46
C ASN A 596 21.60 -14.30 -16.84
N GLN A 597 21.01 -15.41 -17.29
CA GLN A 597 20.40 -15.51 -18.61
C GLN A 597 19.20 -14.56 -18.76
N HIS A 598 18.56 -14.17 -17.64
CA HIS A 598 17.39 -13.29 -17.60
C HIS A 598 17.77 -11.81 -17.38
N HIS A 599 19.06 -11.46 -17.46
CA HIS A 599 19.50 -10.06 -17.43
C HIS A 599 19.13 -9.33 -18.73
N LEU A 600 17.87 -8.91 -18.86
CA LEU A 600 17.32 -8.34 -20.10
C LEU A 600 18.15 -7.17 -20.66
N LYS A 601 18.62 -6.25 -19.80
CA LYS A 601 19.49 -5.14 -20.23
C LYS A 601 20.81 -5.60 -20.86
N ALA A 602 21.45 -6.66 -20.33
CA ALA A 602 22.65 -7.24 -20.92
C ALA A 602 22.34 -7.89 -22.28
N ARG A 603 21.19 -8.56 -22.41
CA ARG A 603 20.78 -9.17 -23.68
C ARG A 603 20.50 -8.12 -24.77
N VAL A 604 19.89 -6.99 -24.42
CA VAL A 604 19.70 -5.86 -25.35
C VAL A 604 21.04 -5.24 -25.72
N LEU A 605 21.96 -5.10 -24.77
CA LEU A 605 23.33 -4.64 -25.03
C LEU A 605 24.09 -5.59 -25.97
N GLU A 606 23.92 -6.91 -25.82
CA GLU A 606 24.50 -7.90 -26.73
C GLU A 606 24.01 -7.72 -28.17
N VAL A 607 22.71 -7.53 -28.37
CA VAL A 607 22.12 -7.22 -29.68
C VAL A 607 22.72 -5.94 -30.25
N TYR A 608 22.80 -4.88 -29.44
CA TYR A 608 23.36 -3.59 -29.86
C TYR A 608 24.84 -3.72 -30.28
N ILE A 609 25.69 -4.36 -29.47
CA ILE A 609 27.13 -4.56 -29.76
C ILE A 609 27.30 -5.44 -31.00
N SER A 610 26.56 -6.55 -31.08
CA SER A 610 26.62 -7.48 -32.22
C SER A 610 26.29 -6.78 -33.53
N ARG A 611 25.33 -5.85 -33.54
CA ARG A 611 25.03 -5.01 -34.70
C ARG A 611 26.19 -4.08 -35.08
N ARG A 612 26.90 -3.50 -34.10
CA ARG A 612 28.11 -2.68 -34.36
C ARG A 612 29.24 -3.49 -35.00
N LEU A 613 29.31 -4.79 -34.67
CA LEU A 613 30.24 -5.75 -35.27
C LEU A 613 29.75 -6.36 -36.59
N ASN A 614 28.56 -5.98 -37.09
CA ASN A 614 27.91 -6.56 -38.27
C ASN A 614 27.63 -8.08 -38.15
N LEU A 615 27.35 -8.57 -36.94
CA LEU A 615 26.92 -9.94 -36.69
C LEU A 615 25.41 -10.10 -36.89
N ALA A 616 24.95 -11.34 -37.09
CA ALA A 616 23.53 -11.65 -37.20
C ALA A 616 22.84 -11.57 -35.84
N VAL A 617 21.84 -10.70 -35.71
CA VAL A 617 21.17 -10.40 -34.43
C VAL A 617 19.72 -10.87 -34.33
N ALA A 618 19.08 -11.25 -35.45
CA ALA A 618 17.68 -11.69 -35.43
C ALA A 618 17.41 -12.87 -34.47
N PRO A 619 18.27 -13.91 -34.39
CA PRO A 619 18.09 -14.99 -33.41
C PRO A 619 18.21 -14.53 -31.96
N LEU A 620 19.09 -13.55 -31.68
CA LEU A 620 19.25 -12.99 -30.34
C LEU A 620 17.99 -12.23 -29.91
N VAL A 621 17.44 -11.41 -30.82
CA VAL A 621 16.19 -10.68 -30.57
C VAL A 621 15.02 -11.63 -30.34
N ALA A 622 14.88 -12.69 -31.15
CA ALA A 622 13.85 -13.70 -30.94
C ALA A 622 13.99 -14.38 -29.57
N ALA A 623 15.20 -14.82 -29.21
CA ALA A 623 15.46 -15.45 -27.91
C ALA A 623 15.18 -14.50 -26.72
N ASN A 624 15.34 -13.19 -26.88
CA ASN A 624 14.98 -12.23 -25.83
C ASN A 624 13.46 -12.12 -25.68
N LEU A 625 12.73 -12.04 -26.80
CA LEU A 625 11.26 -11.94 -26.79
C LEU A 625 10.59 -13.24 -26.32
N ASP A 626 11.25 -14.39 -26.46
CA ASP A 626 10.80 -15.66 -25.88
C ASP A 626 10.90 -15.65 -24.34
N ILE A 627 11.89 -14.96 -23.77
CA ILE A 627 12.02 -14.76 -22.32
C ILE A 627 10.97 -13.75 -21.82
N ASP A 628 10.85 -12.62 -22.52
CA ASP A 628 9.94 -11.54 -22.18
C ASP A 628 9.45 -10.81 -23.44
N ALA A 629 8.22 -11.14 -23.85
CA ALA A 629 7.58 -10.58 -25.04
C ALA A 629 7.28 -9.07 -24.93
N LEU A 630 7.37 -8.50 -23.74
CA LEU A 630 7.14 -7.07 -23.45
C LEU A 630 8.46 -6.32 -23.13
N ASP A 631 9.63 -6.94 -23.31
CA ASP A 631 10.91 -6.23 -23.14
C ASP A 631 11.07 -5.10 -24.17
N LEU A 632 10.97 -3.86 -23.67
CA LEU A 632 10.95 -2.65 -24.48
C LEU A 632 12.22 -2.50 -25.35
N GLY A 633 13.38 -2.89 -24.84
CA GLY A 633 14.64 -2.82 -25.56
C GLY A 633 14.71 -3.82 -26.72
N SER A 634 14.26 -5.06 -26.48
CA SER A 634 14.19 -6.10 -27.51
C SER A 634 13.14 -5.77 -28.57
N LEU A 635 11.98 -5.23 -28.19
CA LEU A 635 10.98 -4.75 -29.15
C LEU A 635 11.50 -3.60 -30.01
N PHE A 636 12.25 -2.65 -29.43
CA PHE A 636 12.86 -1.56 -30.17
C PHE A 636 13.93 -2.05 -31.17
N GLU A 637 14.77 -3.01 -30.80
CA GLU A 637 15.72 -3.64 -31.74
C GLU A 637 15.00 -4.47 -32.80
N ALA A 638 13.94 -5.21 -32.45
CA ALA A 638 13.12 -5.94 -33.42
C ALA A 638 12.50 -5.02 -34.49
N ALA A 639 12.04 -3.84 -34.09
CA ALA A 639 11.49 -2.82 -34.99
C ALA A 639 12.55 -2.20 -35.91
N LYS A 640 13.84 -2.17 -35.52
CA LYS A 640 14.93 -1.75 -36.40
C LYS A 640 15.27 -2.78 -37.48
N LEU A 641 15.02 -4.06 -37.18
CA LEU A 641 15.26 -5.19 -38.08
C LEU A 641 14.06 -5.51 -38.98
N ASP A 642 12.95 -4.77 -38.85
CA ASP A 642 11.67 -5.04 -39.50
C ASP A 642 11.14 -6.48 -39.23
N VAL A 643 11.55 -7.09 -38.10
CA VAL A 643 11.10 -8.42 -37.63
C VAL A 643 9.71 -8.31 -37.00
N VAL A 644 9.46 -7.19 -36.33
CA VAL A 644 8.15 -6.83 -35.77
C VAL A 644 7.72 -5.51 -36.42
N ALA A 645 6.41 -5.34 -36.64
CA ALA A 645 5.88 -4.10 -37.17
C ALA A 645 6.25 -2.91 -36.27
N LYS A 646 6.73 -1.80 -36.85
CA LYS A 646 7.12 -0.58 -36.11
C LYS A 646 6.08 -0.07 -35.10
N PRO A 647 4.76 -0.16 -35.34
CA PRO A 647 3.77 0.21 -34.33
C PRO A 647 3.82 -0.63 -33.04
N ALA A 648 4.31 -1.88 -33.07
CA ALA A 648 4.18 -2.79 -31.94
C ALA A 648 5.03 -2.39 -30.72
N TRP A 649 6.27 -1.91 -30.92
CA TRP A 649 7.08 -1.45 -29.79
C TRP A 649 6.49 -0.16 -29.19
N GLN A 650 5.96 0.76 -30.01
CA GLN A 650 5.28 1.98 -29.53
C GLN A 650 4.01 1.66 -28.74
N SER A 651 3.22 0.66 -29.18
CA SER A 651 2.07 0.17 -28.42
C SER A 651 2.49 -0.37 -27.04
N ALA A 652 3.62 -1.08 -26.93
CA ALA A 652 4.17 -1.50 -25.65
C ALA A 652 4.70 -0.32 -24.82
N MET A 653 5.12 0.80 -25.41
CA MET A 653 5.49 1.99 -24.64
C MET A 653 4.28 2.70 -24.01
N ARG A 654 3.06 2.48 -24.52
CA ARG A 654 1.79 3.10 -24.06
C ARG A 654 1.83 4.62 -23.91
N ASP A 655 2.61 5.28 -24.75
CA ASP A 655 2.85 6.72 -24.65
C ASP A 655 3.37 7.18 -23.27
N SER A 656 3.85 6.25 -22.43
CA SER A 656 4.33 6.52 -21.08
C SER A 656 5.69 7.20 -21.11
N LEU A 657 5.76 8.44 -20.64
CA LEU A 657 7.02 9.18 -20.52
C LEU A 657 8.08 8.36 -19.76
N ASN A 658 7.70 7.68 -18.67
CA ASN A 658 8.63 6.86 -17.88
C ASN A 658 9.30 5.78 -18.74
N ASN A 659 8.53 5.04 -19.55
CA ASN A 659 9.06 3.99 -20.42
C ASN A 659 10.09 4.54 -21.41
N TYR A 660 9.81 5.70 -22.03
CA TYR A 660 10.74 6.33 -22.97
C TYR A 660 12.02 6.84 -22.28
N LEU A 661 11.91 7.40 -21.07
CA LEU A 661 13.06 7.85 -20.28
C LEU A 661 13.95 6.67 -19.87
N GLU A 662 13.36 5.58 -19.36
CA GLU A 662 14.07 4.35 -18.96
C GLU A 662 14.84 3.75 -20.14
N LEU A 663 14.16 3.56 -21.27
CA LEU A 663 14.80 3.00 -22.46
C LEU A 663 15.90 3.93 -23.01
N ALA A 664 15.69 5.25 -22.97
CA ALA A 664 16.72 6.21 -23.37
C ALA A 664 17.96 6.16 -22.45
N LEU A 665 17.78 5.98 -21.13
CA LEU A 665 18.89 5.79 -20.20
C LEU A 665 19.66 4.50 -20.46
N ASP A 666 18.97 3.42 -20.82
CA ASP A 666 19.61 2.16 -21.21
C ASP A 666 20.56 2.40 -22.40
N TYR A 667 20.10 3.02 -23.49
CA TYR A 667 20.96 3.33 -24.64
C TYR A 667 22.05 4.37 -24.35
N ALA A 668 21.77 5.34 -23.47
CA ALA A 668 22.77 6.29 -23.03
C ALA A 668 23.91 5.58 -22.26
N SER A 669 23.58 4.58 -21.43
CA SER A 669 24.57 3.78 -20.71
C SER A 669 25.48 2.96 -21.64
N PHE A 670 24.94 2.51 -22.79
CA PHE A 670 25.68 1.83 -23.85
C PHE A 670 26.61 2.77 -24.64
N GLY A 671 26.46 4.08 -24.47
CA GLY A 671 27.15 5.11 -25.26
C GLY A 671 26.43 5.52 -26.55
N ASP A 672 25.22 5.02 -26.82
CA ASP A 672 24.45 5.33 -28.03
C ASP A 672 23.48 6.50 -27.83
N ARG A 673 24.04 7.70 -27.62
CA ARG A 673 23.25 8.93 -27.46
C ARG A 673 22.29 9.18 -28.63
N GLN A 674 22.64 8.76 -29.83
CA GLN A 674 21.80 8.95 -31.01
C GLN A 674 20.50 8.13 -30.92
N SER A 675 20.58 6.84 -30.56
CA SER A 675 19.38 6.03 -30.35
C SER A 675 18.56 6.55 -29.17
N ALA A 676 19.22 6.94 -28.07
CA ALA A 676 18.54 7.50 -26.91
C ALA A 676 17.72 8.76 -27.26
N MET A 677 18.31 9.71 -28.00
CA MET A 677 17.58 10.88 -28.51
C MET A 677 16.42 10.50 -29.44
N LYS A 678 16.63 9.52 -30.34
CA LYS A 678 15.59 9.07 -31.27
C LYS A 678 14.41 8.40 -30.54
N ILE A 679 14.65 7.72 -29.43
CA ILE A 679 13.60 7.16 -28.57
C ILE A 679 12.80 8.31 -27.96
N LEU A 680 13.46 9.28 -27.33
CA LEU A 680 12.80 10.43 -26.69
C LEU A 680 12.02 11.30 -27.68
N GLN A 681 12.54 11.51 -28.89
CA GLN A 681 11.85 12.28 -29.94
C GLN A 681 10.57 11.61 -30.45
N GLN A 682 10.42 10.29 -30.23
CA GLN A 682 9.19 9.56 -30.56
C GLN A 682 8.19 9.52 -29.40
N CYS A 683 8.57 9.99 -28.20
CA CYS A 683 7.64 10.12 -27.09
C CYS A 683 6.62 11.23 -27.40
N PRO A 684 5.30 10.91 -27.44
CA PRO A 684 4.28 11.89 -27.78
C PRO A 684 4.01 12.89 -26.65
N VAL A 685 4.38 12.55 -25.41
CA VAL A 685 4.19 13.41 -24.24
C VAL A 685 5.14 14.60 -24.32
N ALA A 686 4.61 15.82 -24.32
CA ALA A 686 5.40 17.03 -24.11
C ALA A 686 5.62 17.23 -22.61
N SER A 687 6.88 17.19 -22.17
CA SER A 687 7.26 17.32 -20.76
C SER A 687 8.62 17.99 -20.64
N PRO A 688 8.83 18.85 -19.62
CA PRO A 688 10.14 19.43 -19.33
C PRO A 688 11.25 18.37 -19.24
N LEU A 689 10.99 17.23 -18.56
CA LEU A 689 11.99 16.16 -18.42
C LEU A 689 12.40 15.55 -19.75
N LYS A 690 11.46 15.31 -20.68
CA LYS A 690 11.81 14.84 -22.03
C LYS A 690 12.85 15.75 -22.69
N TYR A 691 12.63 17.06 -22.61
CA TYR A 691 13.49 18.04 -23.23
C TYR A 691 14.81 18.24 -22.49
N TYR A 692 14.86 18.14 -21.16
CA TYR A 692 16.14 18.13 -20.42
C TYR A 692 17.00 16.91 -20.73
N TYR A 693 16.39 15.74 -20.91
CA TYR A 693 17.12 14.55 -21.36
C TYR A 693 17.66 14.74 -22.79
N LEU A 694 16.86 15.30 -23.70
CA LEU A 694 17.32 15.64 -25.05
C LEU A 694 18.46 16.65 -25.03
N ALA A 695 18.39 17.69 -24.19
CA ALA A 695 19.48 18.64 -23.97
C ALA A 695 20.74 17.93 -23.46
N TYR A 696 20.62 17.04 -22.48
CA TYR A 696 21.76 16.31 -21.93
C TYR A 696 22.45 15.40 -22.96
N MET A 697 21.67 14.79 -23.84
CA MET A 697 22.16 13.87 -24.87
C MET A 697 22.62 14.56 -26.16
N ALA A 698 22.22 15.82 -26.38
CA ALA A 698 22.52 16.56 -27.60
C ALA A 698 24.04 16.80 -27.75
N PRO A 699 24.60 16.58 -28.96
CA PRO A 699 26.04 16.61 -29.18
C PRO A 699 26.62 18.03 -29.27
N LYS A 700 25.81 19.02 -29.67
CA LYS A 700 26.27 20.39 -29.90
C LYS A 700 25.63 21.34 -28.89
N HIS A 701 26.43 22.26 -28.36
CA HIS A 701 25.99 23.27 -27.41
C HIS A 701 24.75 24.06 -27.85
N ALA A 702 24.65 24.42 -29.14
CA ALA A 702 23.47 25.14 -29.66
C ALA A 702 22.19 24.29 -29.57
N ASP A 703 22.28 23.00 -29.87
CA ASP A 703 21.14 22.07 -29.77
C ASP A 703 20.77 21.86 -28.29
N GLN A 704 21.77 21.80 -27.39
CA GLN A 704 21.54 21.70 -25.94
C GLN A 704 20.71 22.88 -25.44
N LEU A 705 21.10 24.11 -25.78
CA LEU A 705 20.37 25.32 -25.38
C LEU A 705 18.95 25.38 -25.96
N ALA A 706 18.77 24.94 -27.22
CA ALA A 706 17.45 24.90 -27.84
C ALA A 706 16.50 23.95 -27.10
N TRP A 707 16.97 22.76 -26.72
CA TRP A 707 16.16 21.83 -25.93
C TRP A 707 15.89 22.34 -24.51
N ILE A 708 16.83 23.06 -23.88
CA ILE A 708 16.59 23.70 -22.57
C ILE A 708 15.49 24.76 -22.69
N ASP A 709 15.49 25.57 -23.74
CA ASP A 709 14.44 26.58 -23.98
C ASP A 709 13.06 25.93 -24.20
N GLU A 710 12.98 24.82 -24.93
CA GLU A 710 11.74 24.02 -25.04
C GLU A 710 11.30 23.43 -23.69
N ALA A 711 12.25 22.99 -22.86
CA ALA A 711 11.97 22.44 -21.54
C ALA A 711 11.36 23.48 -20.59
N GLU A 712 11.92 24.68 -20.55
CA GLU A 712 11.48 25.78 -19.68
C GLU A 712 10.15 26.40 -20.13
N LYS A 713 9.69 26.13 -21.36
CA LYS A 713 8.37 26.54 -21.88
C LYS A 713 7.30 25.47 -21.72
N ALA A 714 7.69 24.21 -21.50
CA ALA A 714 6.74 23.12 -21.34
C ALA A 714 6.00 23.22 -19.99
N SER A 715 4.78 22.68 -19.93
CA SER A 715 3.98 22.72 -18.71
C SER A 715 4.70 22.03 -17.56
N PRO A 716 4.74 22.64 -16.36
CA PRO A 716 5.35 22.02 -15.18
C PRO A 716 4.44 20.99 -14.51
N ASP A 717 3.16 20.92 -14.90
CA ASP A 717 2.17 20.01 -14.34
C ASP A 717 2.62 18.54 -14.46
N TYR A 718 2.47 17.78 -13.38
CA TYR A 718 2.76 16.33 -13.32
C TYR A 718 4.21 15.95 -13.68
N CYS A 719 5.15 16.88 -13.57
CA CYS A 719 6.56 16.68 -13.90
C CYS A 719 7.41 16.49 -12.62
N PHE A 720 7.63 15.24 -12.23
CA PHE A 720 8.27 14.87 -10.95
C PHE A 720 9.52 13.98 -11.15
N PRO A 721 10.73 14.57 -11.25
CA PRO A 721 11.97 13.78 -11.38
C PRO A 721 12.31 13.01 -10.10
N ASN A 722 12.73 11.76 -10.20
CA ASN A 722 13.07 10.89 -9.06
C ASN A 722 14.34 10.04 -9.23
N LYS A 723 14.92 10.00 -10.43
CA LYS A 723 16.03 9.10 -10.77
C LYS A 723 17.38 9.72 -10.42
N LEU A 724 18.36 8.89 -10.08
CA LEU A 724 19.71 9.37 -9.75
C LEU A 724 20.41 10.03 -10.94
N ASP A 725 20.15 9.57 -12.17
CA ASP A 725 20.67 10.18 -13.39
C ASP A 725 20.11 11.60 -13.63
N GLU A 726 18.91 11.90 -13.14
CA GLU A 726 18.27 13.21 -13.30
C GLU A 726 19.01 14.30 -12.50
N ILE A 727 19.69 13.93 -11.41
CA ILE A 727 20.59 14.84 -10.69
C ILE A 727 21.66 15.37 -11.64
N LEU A 728 22.34 14.47 -12.35
CA LEU A 728 23.43 14.81 -13.27
C LEU A 728 22.92 15.59 -14.50
N ILE A 729 21.75 15.20 -15.01
CA ILE A 729 21.07 15.86 -16.13
C ILE A 729 20.74 17.32 -15.77
N LEU A 730 20.05 17.54 -14.65
CA LEU A 730 19.60 18.87 -14.23
C LEU A 730 20.76 19.75 -13.78
N GLN A 731 21.78 19.21 -13.09
CA GLN A 731 23.02 19.93 -12.81
C GLN A 731 23.70 20.40 -14.09
N ARG A 732 23.75 19.56 -15.13
CA ARG A 732 24.33 19.93 -16.42
C ARG A 732 23.51 21.02 -17.12
N VAL A 733 22.19 20.95 -17.07
CA VAL A 733 21.30 21.97 -17.61
C VAL A 733 21.53 23.32 -16.93
N ILE A 734 21.54 23.36 -15.59
CA ILE A 734 21.77 24.59 -14.82
C ILE A 734 23.16 25.17 -15.09
N ALA A 735 24.18 24.31 -15.27
CA ALA A 735 25.52 24.75 -15.64
C ALA A 735 25.59 25.38 -17.04
N LEU A 736 24.77 24.92 -17.99
CA LEU A 736 24.68 25.46 -19.35
C LEU A 736 23.81 26.72 -19.42
N CYS A 737 22.74 26.77 -18.62
CA CYS A 737 21.77 27.86 -18.56
C CYS A 737 21.44 28.20 -17.10
N PRO A 738 22.20 29.10 -16.45
CA PRO A 738 21.97 29.47 -15.05
C PRO A 738 20.60 30.10 -14.78
N ASP A 739 19.92 30.62 -15.81
CA ASP A 739 18.60 31.23 -15.71
C ASP A 739 17.45 30.22 -15.95
N ALA A 740 17.76 28.93 -16.14
CA ALA A 740 16.78 27.84 -16.23
C ALA A 740 16.07 27.65 -14.88
N SER A 741 14.94 28.35 -14.69
CA SER A 741 14.21 28.42 -13.43
C SER A 741 13.57 27.09 -13.08
N PHE A 742 12.89 26.46 -14.04
CA PHE A 742 12.21 25.19 -13.79
C PHE A 742 13.20 24.06 -13.57
N ALA A 743 14.35 24.04 -14.26
CA ALA A 743 15.42 23.08 -13.98
C ALA A 743 15.90 23.14 -12.51
N LYS A 744 16.01 24.35 -11.94
CA LYS A 744 16.32 24.52 -10.50
C LYS A 744 15.20 24.01 -9.61
N TYR A 745 13.95 24.34 -9.94
CA TYR A 745 12.79 23.81 -9.23
C TYR A 745 12.76 22.27 -9.21
N TYR A 746 12.99 21.64 -10.35
CA TYR A 746 13.02 20.18 -10.50
C TYR A 746 14.18 19.53 -9.74
N LEU A 747 15.37 20.13 -9.78
CA LEU A 747 16.50 19.63 -9.00
C LEU A 747 16.24 19.82 -7.49
N GLY A 748 15.59 20.91 -7.10
CA GLY A 748 15.14 21.14 -5.73
C GLY A 748 14.16 20.07 -5.25
N ASN A 749 13.19 19.69 -6.07
CA ASN A 749 12.26 18.59 -5.78
C ASN A 749 13.00 17.26 -5.57
N LEU A 750 13.93 16.94 -6.47
CA LEU A 750 14.71 15.71 -6.39
C LEU A 750 15.62 15.69 -5.15
N TYR A 751 16.26 16.81 -4.82
CA TYR A 751 17.06 16.93 -3.60
C TYR A 751 16.22 16.83 -2.33
N TYR A 752 15.03 17.42 -2.30
CA TYR A 752 14.12 17.26 -1.17
C TYR A 752 13.71 15.79 -1.00
N ASP A 753 13.34 15.10 -2.09
CA ASP A 753 13.05 13.65 -2.11
C ASP A 753 14.23 12.81 -1.58
N LYS A 754 15.46 13.22 -1.89
CA LYS A 754 16.70 12.58 -1.46
C LYS A 754 17.20 13.08 -0.09
N ARG A 755 16.39 13.85 0.64
CA ARG A 755 16.70 14.42 1.96
C ARG A 755 17.92 15.37 1.99
N GLN A 756 18.27 15.96 0.85
CA GLN A 756 19.28 17.02 0.71
C GLN A 756 18.61 18.40 0.87
N TYR A 757 18.09 18.69 2.07
CA TYR A 757 17.18 19.82 2.29
C TYR A 757 17.81 21.21 2.07
N VAL A 758 19.07 21.39 2.46
CA VAL A 758 19.75 22.70 2.34
C VAL A 758 19.88 23.08 0.87
N ASP A 759 20.36 22.15 0.04
CA ASP A 759 20.51 22.37 -1.40
C ASP A 759 19.15 22.50 -2.10
N ALA A 760 18.15 21.73 -1.66
CA ALA A 760 16.79 21.83 -2.18
C ALA A 760 16.20 23.23 -1.98
N VAL A 761 16.29 23.78 -0.76
CA VAL A 761 15.75 25.12 -0.46
C VAL A 761 16.49 26.20 -1.23
N ALA A 762 17.82 26.14 -1.32
CA ALA A 762 18.59 27.11 -2.09
C ALA A 762 18.19 27.15 -3.58
N LEU A 763 17.92 25.99 -4.17
CA LEU A 763 17.44 25.88 -5.55
C LEU A 763 16.01 26.43 -5.72
N TRP A 764 15.12 26.13 -4.78
CA TRP A 764 13.76 26.67 -4.79
C TRP A 764 13.73 28.19 -4.58
N GLU A 765 14.54 28.74 -3.69
CA GLU A 765 14.69 30.20 -3.51
C GLU A 765 15.19 30.86 -4.81
N SER A 766 16.15 30.23 -5.48
CA SER A 766 16.62 30.72 -6.77
C SER A 766 15.55 30.64 -7.85
N SER A 767 14.75 29.57 -7.91
CA SER A 767 13.62 29.45 -8.84
C SER A 767 12.53 30.48 -8.54
N ALA A 768 12.17 30.69 -7.26
CA ALA A 768 11.18 31.68 -6.85
C ALA A 768 11.63 33.13 -7.15
N THR A 769 12.95 33.37 -7.20
CA THR A 769 13.50 34.67 -7.61
C THR A 769 13.40 34.88 -9.12
N LEU A 770 13.65 33.84 -9.91
CA LEU A 770 13.59 33.91 -11.38
C LEU A 770 12.15 33.91 -11.91
N THR A 771 11.27 33.13 -11.30
CA THR A 771 9.86 32.97 -11.68
C THR A 771 8.97 33.19 -10.44
N PRO A 772 8.77 34.46 -10.02
CA PRO A 772 8.06 34.79 -8.77
C PRO A 772 6.55 34.51 -8.80
N ASP A 773 5.99 34.24 -9.97
CA ASP A 773 4.59 33.94 -10.22
C ASP A 773 4.29 32.43 -10.30
N PHE A 774 5.26 31.56 -10.05
CA PHE A 774 5.05 30.11 -9.99
C PHE A 774 4.54 29.68 -8.60
N PRO A 775 3.26 29.30 -8.41
CA PRO A 775 2.70 28.98 -7.09
C PRO A 775 3.37 27.79 -6.41
N THR A 776 3.68 26.73 -7.16
CA THR A 776 4.18 25.46 -6.59
C THR A 776 5.55 25.61 -5.93
N VAL A 777 6.44 26.48 -6.42
CA VAL A 777 7.74 26.71 -5.74
C VAL A 777 7.56 27.42 -4.41
N HIS A 778 6.63 28.37 -4.30
CA HIS A 778 6.31 29.04 -3.03
C HIS A 778 5.66 28.08 -2.04
N ARG A 779 4.79 27.18 -2.51
CA ARG A 779 4.26 26.07 -1.71
C ARG A 779 5.38 25.18 -1.18
N ASN A 780 6.34 24.79 -2.02
CA ASN A 780 7.45 23.94 -1.61
C ASN A 780 8.36 24.60 -0.58
N LEU A 781 8.64 25.90 -0.75
CA LEU A 781 9.34 26.71 0.23
C LEU A 781 8.59 26.76 1.56
N ALA A 782 7.26 26.83 1.56
CA ALA A 782 6.48 26.91 2.78
C ALA A 782 6.70 25.70 3.71
N PHE A 783 6.54 24.47 3.22
CA PHE A 783 6.76 23.30 4.06
C PHE A 783 8.24 23.06 4.37
N ALA A 784 9.17 23.48 3.51
CA ALA A 784 10.59 23.35 3.79
C ALA A 784 11.06 24.33 4.89
N TYR A 785 10.60 25.58 4.84
CA TYR A 785 10.85 26.57 5.90
C TYR A 785 10.27 26.11 7.22
N TYR A 786 9.06 25.55 7.22
CA TYR A 786 8.44 25.05 8.44
C TYR A 786 9.12 23.78 8.99
N ASN A 787 9.20 22.71 8.19
CA ASN A 787 9.65 21.40 8.64
C ASN A 787 11.17 21.33 8.90
N LYS A 788 11.97 22.02 8.09
CA LYS A 788 13.44 21.82 8.06
C LYS A 788 14.22 23.02 8.58
N GLN A 789 13.69 24.24 8.44
CA GLN A 789 14.34 25.45 8.98
C GLN A 789 13.69 25.98 10.25
N HIS A 790 12.52 25.45 10.63
CA HIS A 790 11.73 25.92 11.78
C HIS A 790 11.40 27.43 11.73
N ASP A 791 11.22 27.99 10.52
CA ASP A 791 10.86 29.39 10.28
C ASP A 791 9.39 29.49 9.85
N ALA A 792 8.50 29.51 10.85
CA ALA A 792 7.06 29.53 10.62
C ALA A 792 6.56 30.84 9.97
N MET A 793 7.25 31.97 10.18
CA MET A 793 6.85 33.24 9.57
C MET A 793 7.09 33.23 8.07
N LYS A 794 8.28 32.79 7.62
CA LYS A 794 8.56 32.64 6.19
C LYS A 794 7.67 31.58 5.55
N ALA A 795 7.38 30.49 6.27
CA ALA A 795 6.47 29.47 5.79
C ALA A 795 5.07 30.04 5.49
N LEU A 796 4.51 30.81 6.43
CA LEU A 796 3.19 31.43 6.28
C LEU A 796 3.16 32.42 5.10
N GLN A 797 4.17 33.27 4.98
CA GLN A 797 4.29 34.21 3.85
C GLN A 797 4.35 33.48 2.50
N SER A 798 5.06 32.35 2.44
CA SER A 798 5.22 31.59 1.21
C SER A 798 3.94 30.88 0.79
N ILE A 799 3.22 30.25 1.73
CA ILE A 799 1.94 29.59 1.41
C ILE A 799 0.83 30.60 1.08
N GLU A 800 0.81 31.76 1.74
CA GLU A 800 -0.10 32.86 1.40
C GLU A 800 0.16 33.39 0.00
N LYS A 801 1.45 33.52 -0.39
CA LYS A 801 1.84 33.88 -1.75
C LYS A 801 1.40 32.84 -2.77
N ALA A 802 1.56 31.54 -2.47
CA ALA A 802 1.09 30.46 -3.34
C ALA A 802 -0.44 30.52 -3.54
N CYS A 803 -1.21 30.66 -2.47
CA CYS A 803 -2.68 30.81 -2.54
C CYS A 803 -3.11 32.04 -3.34
N ALA A 804 -2.36 33.14 -3.26
CA ALA A 804 -2.66 34.35 -4.02
C ALA A 804 -2.38 34.20 -5.52
N LEU A 805 -1.42 33.35 -5.89
CA LEU A 805 -1.07 33.05 -7.28
C LEU A 805 -2.03 32.01 -7.90
N ASP A 806 -2.51 31.05 -7.12
CA ASP A 806 -3.56 30.11 -7.54
C ASP A 806 -4.68 30.00 -6.47
N PRO A 807 -5.67 30.89 -6.49
CA PRO A 807 -6.77 30.88 -5.53
C PRO A 807 -7.78 29.74 -5.76
N SER A 808 -7.66 29.01 -6.88
CA SER A 808 -8.57 27.91 -7.22
C SER A 808 -8.11 26.56 -6.67
N ASP A 809 -6.87 26.47 -6.21
CA ASP A 809 -6.28 25.25 -5.67
C ASP A 809 -6.74 25.01 -4.22
N GLY A 810 -7.64 24.04 -4.04
CA GLY A 810 -8.14 23.62 -2.73
C GLY A 810 -7.05 23.04 -1.81
N ARG A 811 -5.98 22.46 -2.36
CA ARG A 811 -4.89 21.91 -1.56
C ARG A 811 -4.08 23.03 -0.92
N LEU A 812 -3.74 24.07 -1.68
CA LEU A 812 -3.04 25.25 -1.15
C LEU A 812 -3.84 25.89 -0.01
N LEU A 813 -5.17 25.99 -0.17
CA LEU A 813 -6.05 26.57 0.83
C LEU A 813 -6.12 25.73 2.12
N LEU A 814 -6.16 24.41 1.98
CA LEU A 814 -6.09 23.46 3.11
C LEU A 814 -4.76 23.57 3.85
N GLU A 815 -3.64 23.54 3.12
CA GLU A 815 -2.29 23.62 3.69
C GLU A 815 -2.04 24.96 4.39
N ARG A 816 -2.54 26.07 3.83
CA ARG A 816 -2.52 27.38 4.48
C ARG A 816 -3.26 27.34 5.82
N ASP A 817 -4.45 26.73 5.86
CA ASP A 817 -5.23 26.64 7.10
C ASP A 817 -4.56 25.73 8.14
N GLN A 818 -3.99 24.59 7.72
CA GLN A 818 -3.22 23.70 8.60
C GLN A 818 -2.01 24.42 9.24
N LEU A 819 -1.27 25.19 8.44
CA LEU A 819 -0.15 25.99 8.95
C LEU A 819 -0.66 27.11 9.87
N ALA A 820 -1.78 27.76 9.55
CA ALA A 820 -2.39 28.75 10.44
C ALA A 820 -2.81 28.13 11.79
N ALA A 821 -3.33 26.90 11.78
CA ALA A 821 -3.68 26.14 12.98
C ALA A 821 -2.44 25.83 13.84
N SER A 822 -1.32 25.45 13.21
CA SER A 822 -0.06 25.20 13.93
C SER A 822 0.55 26.45 14.55
N GLN A 823 0.22 27.63 14.00
CA GLN A 823 0.60 28.94 14.52
C GLN A 823 -0.44 29.55 15.47
N SER A 824 -1.35 28.73 16.01
CA SER A 824 -2.36 29.15 16.99
C SER A 824 -3.18 30.36 16.52
N LYS A 825 -3.45 30.48 15.21
CA LYS A 825 -4.34 31.52 14.68
C LYS A 825 -5.75 31.32 15.21
N SER A 826 -6.47 32.42 15.42
CA SER A 826 -7.80 32.36 16.00
C SER A 826 -8.79 31.62 15.09
N VAL A 827 -9.78 30.97 15.70
CA VAL A 827 -10.89 30.31 14.99
C VAL A 827 -11.60 31.29 14.05
N ALA A 828 -11.76 32.55 14.48
CA ALA A 828 -12.42 33.58 13.70
C ALA A 828 -11.63 33.94 12.42
N ASP A 829 -10.31 34.12 12.52
CA ASP A 829 -9.47 34.47 11.37
C ASP A 829 -9.41 33.34 10.35
N ARG A 830 -9.23 32.11 10.83
CA ARG A 830 -9.20 30.90 9.97
C ARG A 830 -10.54 30.70 9.26
N LEU A 831 -11.64 30.80 10.01
CA LEU A 831 -12.99 30.67 9.46
C LEU A 831 -13.28 31.75 8.41
N ALA A 832 -12.94 33.01 8.66
CA ALA A 832 -13.10 34.10 7.71
C ALA A 832 -12.31 33.83 6.41
N ALA A 833 -11.07 33.38 6.54
CA ALA A 833 -10.21 33.11 5.39
C ALA A 833 -10.71 31.94 4.51
N LEU A 834 -11.46 30.98 5.06
CA LEU A 834 -12.17 29.94 4.28
C LEU A 834 -13.48 30.50 3.69
N GLN A 835 -14.23 31.30 4.44
CA GLN A 835 -15.46 31.92 3.96
C GLN A 835 -15.23 32.86 2.75
N ASP A 836 -14.14 33.61 2.77
CA ASP A 836 -13.72 34.48 1.67
C ASP A 836 -13.37 33.70 0.40
N ASN A 837 -13.11 32.39 0.51
CA ASN A 837 -12.70 31.50 -0.58
C ASN A 837 -13.69 30.33 -0.78
N MET A 838 -14.98 30.54 -0.51
CA MET A 838 -15.99 29.48 -0.41
C MET A 838 -16.12 28.59 -1.66
N VAL A 839 -15.88 29.12 -2.86
CA VAL A 839 -15.87 28.32 -4.10
C VAL A 839 -14.81 27.22 -4.00
N THR A 840 -13.59 27.60 -3.64
CA THR A 840 -12.45 26.70 -3.44
C THR A 840 -12.65 25.80 -2.20
N THR A 841 -13.16 26.34 -1.09
CA THR A 841 -13.44 25.56 0.14
C THR A 841 -14.37 24.38 -0.08
N LYS A 842 -15.33 24.49 -1.00
CA LYS A 842 -16.29 23.41 -1.32
C LYS A 842 -15.76 22.35 -2.27
N THR A 843 -14.58 22.55 -2.86
CA THR A 843 -14.07 21.67 -3.92
C THR A 843 -13.76 20.27 -3.41
N ARG A 844 -13.37 20.12 -2.14
CA ARG A 844 -12.87 18.87 -1.54
C ARG A 844 -13.43 18.63 -0.14
N ASP A 845 -13.52 17.36 0.26
CA ASP A 845 -14.16 16.95 1.52
C ASP A 845 -13.29 17.26 2.75
N ASP A 846 -11.98 17.06 2.67
CA ASP A 846 -10.99 17.36 3.72
C ASP A 846 -10.92 18.85 4.10
N LEU A 847 -11.01 19.73 3.10
CA LEU A 847 -11.09 21.18 3.32
C LEU A 847 -12.48 21.60 3.84
N PHE A 848 -13.54 21.01 3.31
CA PHE A 848 -14.89 21.36 3.71
C PHE A 848 -15.21 20.91 5.14
N ILE A 849 -14.69 19.76 5.58
CA ILE A 849 -14.83 19.31 6.97
C ILE A 849 -14.04 20.21 7.93
N THR A 850 -12.90 20.75 7.52
CA THR A 850 -12.15 21.76 8.29
C THR A 850 -13.01 23.01 8.51
N TYR A 851 -13.70 23.49 7.48
CA TYR A 851 -14.65 24.61 7.59
C TYR A 851 -15.81 24.31 8.56
N ILE A 852 -16.42 23.13 8.46
CA ILE A 852 -17.50 22.68 9.37
C ILE A 852 -17.00 22.58 10.81
N SER A 853 -15.79 22.05 11.02
CA SER A 853 -15.17 21.95 12.34
C SER A 853 -15.01 23.34 12.98
N LEU A 854 -14.57 24.34 12.22
CA LEU A 854 -14.45 25.73 12.71
C LEU A 854 -15.83 26.36 13.03
N LEU A 855 -16.88 26.06 12.26
CA LEU A 855 -18.26 26.48 12.57
C LEU A 855 -18.74 25.90 13.90
N ASN A 856 -18.57 24.59 14.09
CA ASN A 856 -18.87 23.90 15.35
C ASN A 856 -18.08 24.52 16.51
N THR A 857 -16.80 24.80 16.30
CA THR A 857 -15.91 25.40 17.30
C THR A 857 -16.37 26.80 17.70
N ARG A 858 -16.87 27.61 16.75
CA ARG A 858 -17.41 28.95 17.01
C ARG A 858 -18.80 28.93 17.69
N GLY A 859 -19.52 27.82 17.57
CA GLY A 859 -20.87 27.64 18.14
C GLY A 859 -22.02 27.68 17.13
N ASP A 860 -21.73 27.67 15.82
CA ASP A 860 -22.76 27.69 14.75
C ASP A 860 -23.27 26.28 14.42
N TYR A 861 -23.73 25.56 15.44
CA TYR A 861 -24.04 24.13 15.35
C TYR A 861 -25.15 23.81 14.33
N GLU A 862 -26.20 24.65 14.23
CA GLU A 862 -27.25 24.44 13.24
C GLU A 862 -26.73 24.55 11.81
N THR A 863 -25.84 25.51 11.55
CA THR A 863 -25.25 25.69 10.22
C THR A 863 -24.33 24.52 9.90
N ALA A 864 -23.48 24.11 10.84
CA ALA A 864 -22.62 22.94 10.68
C ALA A 864 -23.44 21.67 10.39
N LEU A 865 -24.51 21.43 11.15
CA LEU A 865 -25.39 20.28 10.96
C LEU A 865 -26.10 20.30 9.61
N ASP A 866 -26.61 21.46 9.17
CA ASP A 866 -27.25 21.60 7.85
C ASP A 866 -26.27 21.29 6.72
N LEU A 867 -25.04 21.79 6.78
CA LEU A 867 -24.01 21.50 5.79
C LEU A 867 -23.62 20.02 5.76
N LEU A 868 -23.54 19.38 6.93
CA LEU A 868 -23.26 17.94 7.05
C LEU A 868 -24.37 17.08 6.43
N LEU A 869 -25.63 17.50 6.51
CA LEU A 869 -26.78 16.75 5.98
C LEU A 869 -27.03 16.98 4.48
N ASN A 870 -26.57 18.10 3.93
CA ASN A 870 -26.83 18.49 2.55
C ASN A 870 -25.65 18.23 1.58
N ARG A 871 -24.55 17.64 2.07
CA ARG A 871 -23.40 17.24 1.25
C ARG A 871 -23.24 15.72 1.25
N LYS A 872 -22.85 15.15 0.10
CA LYS A 872 -22.34 13.79 -0.01
C LYS A 872 -20.83 13.79 0.24
N PHE A 873 -20.38 13.16 1.32
CA PHE A 873 -18.97 13.00 1.65
C PHE A 873 -18.45 11.66 1.14
N HIS A 874 -17.21 11.62 0.68
CA HIS A 874 -16.52 10.41 0.25
C HIS A 874 -15.50 9.99 1.32
N PRO A 875 -15.43 8.70 1.68
CA PRO A 875 -14.37 8.24 2.56
C PRO A 875 -12.99 8.29 1.87
N TRP A 876 -11.96 8.51 2.68
CA TRP A 876 -10.56 8.43 2.26
C TRP A 876 -9.73 7.77 3.37
N GLU A 877 -8.59 7.18 3.00
CA GLU A 877 -7.67 6.54 3.95
C GLU A 877 -7.18 7.56 5.00
N GLY A 878 -7.46 7.30 6.28
CA GLY A 878 -7.13 8.21 7.39
C GLY A 878 -8.17 9.31 7.64
N GLY A 879 -9.30 9.28 6.92
CA GLY A 879 -10.45 10.16 7.10
C GLY A 879 -11.48 9.67 8.10
N GLU A 880 -11.41 8.39 8.46
CA GLU A 880 -12.45 7.68 9.20
C GLU A 880 -12.79 8.36 10.53
N GLY A 881 -14.07 8.65 10.73
CA GLY A 881 -14.58 9.26 11.97
C GLY A 881 -14.53 10.78 11.97
N LYS A 882 -13.90 11.44 10.99
CA LYS A 882 -13.81 12.91 10.96
C LYS A 882 -15.16 13.55 10.63
N VAL A 883 -15.91 12.99 9.67
CA VAL A 883 -17.21 13.51 9.27
C VAL A 883 -18.27 13.18 10.32
N SER A 884 -18.39 11.90 10.72
CA SER A 884 -19.32 11.48 11.76
C SER A 884 -19.03 12.15 13.10
N GLY A 885 -17.76 12.38 13.46
CA GLY A 885 -17.37 13.11 14.66
C GLY A 885 -17.95 14.53 14.71
N GLN A 886 -17.91 15.29 13.61
CA GLN A 886 -18.51 16.63 13.55
C GLN A 886 -20.04 16.60 13.56
N TYR A 887 -20.66 15.56 13.00
CA TYR A 887 -22.11 15.34 13.07
C TYR A 887 -22.56 15.07 14.51
N LEU A 888 -21.88 14.17 15.21
CA LEU A 888 -22.11 13.89 16.63
C LEU A 888 -21.91 15.15 17.49
N TYR A 889 -20.84 15.89 17.23
CA TYR A 889 -20.54 17.14 17.95
C TYR A 889 -21.69 18.13 17.84
N ALA A 890 -22.17 18.43 16.63
CA ALA A 890 -23.26 19.38 16.41
C ALA A 890 -24.57 18.94 17.08
N LEU A 891 -24.95 17.66 16.97
CA LEU A 891 -26.17 17.14 17.60
C LEU A 891 -26.14 17.24 19.13
N ILE A 892 -25.02 16.85 19.75
CA ILE A 892 -24.87 16.86 21.20
C ILE A 892 -24.90 18.30 21.72
N GLU A 893 -24.20 19.23 21.07
CA GLU A 893 -24.19 20.65 21.49
C GLU A 893 -25.57 21.31 21.34
N LEU A 894 -26.31 21.03 20.26
CA LEU A 894 -27.69 21.49 20.10
C LEU A 894 -28.63 20.89 21.16
N ALA A 895 -28.46 19.61 21.49
CA ALA A 895 -29.24 18.96 22.52
C ALA A 895 -29.01 19.63 23.89
N LYS A 896 -27.74 19.90 24.25
CA LYS A 896 -27.38 20.60 25.50
C LYS A 896 -28.10 21.94 25.67
N GLN A 897 -28.22 22.72 24.59
CA GLN A 897 -28.95 24.00 24.61
C GLN A 897 -30.47 23.84 24.86
N LYS A 898 -31.02 22.69 24.47
CA LYS A 898 -32.46 22.37 24.55
C LYS A 898 -32.88 21.60 25.80
N ILE A 899 -31.97 20.91 26.51
CA ILE A 899 -32.31 20.05 27.68
C ILE A 899 -33.21 20.78 28.70
N ASN A 900 -32.94 22.05 28.99
CA ASN A 900 -33.71 22.80 29.99
C ASN A 900 -34.95 23.50 29.43
N SER A 901 -34.97 23.85 28.14
CA SER A 901 -36.01 24.68 27.51
C SER A 901 -37.03 23.86 26.70
N ALA A 902 -36.56 22.81 26.03
CA ALA A 902 -37.31 21.91 25.17
C ALA A 902 -36.72 20.48 25.24
N PRO A 903 -36.85 19.78 26.39
CA PRO A 903 -36.20 18.47 26.60
C PRO A 903 -36.63 17.39 25.61
N GLN A 904 -37.87 17.45 25.08
CA GLN A 904 -38.32 16.51 24.04
C GLN A 904 -37.53 16.67 22.72
N ASP A 905 -37.21 17.91 22.33
CA ASP A 905 -36.36 18.17 21.16
C ASP A 905 -34.93 17.68 21.42
N ALA A 906 -34.43 17.82 22.65
CA ALA A 906 -33.11 17.32 23.02
C ALA A 906 -33.03 15.79 22.91
N VAL A 907 -34.07 15.07 23.36
CA VAL A 907 -34.19 13.61 23.15
C VAL A 907 -34.13 13.29 21.65
N ALA A 908 -34.93 13.96 20.83
CA ALA A 908 -34.97 13.70 19.38
C ALA A 908 -33.60 13.95 18.70
N LEU A 909 -32.83 14.94 19.16
CA LEU A 909 -31.48 15.20 18.65
C LEU A 909 -30.48 14.11 19.07
N LEU A 910 -30.54 13.64 20.31
CA LEU A 910 -29.63 12.63 20.85
C LEU A 910 -29.90 11.24 20.27
N GLU A 911 -31.15 10.87 20.05
CA GLU A 911 -31.51 9.59 19.41
C GLU A 911 -30.94 9.46 18.00
N ARG A 912 -30.78 10.59 17.28
CA ARG A 912 -30.13 10.63 15.96
C ARG A 912 -28.64 10.29 15.98
N THR A 913 -27.99 10.26 17.15
CA THR A 913 -26.57 9.88 17.25
C THR A 913 -26.35 8.37 17.14
N PHE A 914 -27.41 7.57 17.31
CA PHE A 914 -27.29 6.12 17.28
C PHE A 914 -27.19 5.52 15.87
N ALA A 915 -27.50 6.30 14.82
CA ALA A 915 -27.41 5.91 13.42
C ALA A 915 -26.88 7.07 12.56
N TYR A 916 -26.04 6.76 11.58
CA TYR A 916 -25.44 7.79 10.72
C TYR A 916 -26.20 7.90 9.39
N PRO A 917 -26.53 9.13 8.94
CA PRO A 917 -27.04 9.35 7.59
C PRO A 917 -26.07 8.86 6.52
N GLU A 918 -26.58 8.23 5.46
CA GLU A 918 -25.74 7.65 4.40
C GLU A 918 -24.85 8.68 3.69
N ASN A 919 -25.30 9.93 3.60
CA ASN A 919 -24.57 11.01 2.94
C ASN A 919 -23.26 11.39 3.65
N LEU A 920 -23.05 10.95 4.90
CA LEU A 920 -21.77 11.13 5.61
C LEU A 920 -20.66 10.22 5.07
N GLY A 921 -21.01 9.18 4.30
CA GLY A 921 -20.05 8.23 3.75
C GLY A 921 -19.46 7.25 4.77
N GLU A 922 -19.89 7.28 6.03
CA GLU A 922 -19.37 6.48 7.13
C GLU A 922 -20.49 5.70 7.83
N GLY A 923 -20.17 4.50 8.31
CA GLY A 923 -21.06 3.69 9.16
C GLY A 923 -20.51 3.57 10.58
N LYS A 924 -21.36 3.16 11.51
CA LYS A 924 -20.98 3.05 12.92
C LYS A 924 -20.27 1.73 13.23
N LEU A 925 -19.24 1.80 14.06
CA LEU A 925 -18.55 0.63 14.60
C LEU A 925 -19.33 0.04 15.78
N ALA A 926 -19.51 -1.29 15.80
CA ALA A 926 -20.26 -1.99 16.83
C ALA A 926 -19.60 -1.93 18.23
N ASN A 927 -18.28 -1.75 18.28
CA ASN A 927 -17.51 -1.67 19.52
C ASN A 927 -17.36 -0.23 20.07
N VAL A 928 -17.74 0.81 19.33
CA VAL A 928 -17.69 2.21 19.79
C VAL A 928 -18.99 2.57 20.50
N ARG A 929 -18.88 3.08 21.75
CA ARG A 929 -20.03 3.35 22.62
C ARG A 929 -20.44 4.83 22.60
N ASP A 930 -21.74 5.12 22.58
CA ASP A 930 -22.32 6.48 22.61
C ASP A 930 -22.44 7.08 24.01
N THR A 931 -21.41 6.92 24.82
CA THR A 931 -21.41 7.28 26.25
C THR A 931 -21.92 8.69 26.52
N ILE A 932 -21.44 9.68 25.74
CA ILE A 932 -21.83 11.09 25.89
C ILE A 932 -23.31 11.29 25.56
N SER A 933 -23.80 10.67 24.48
CA SER A 933 -25.19 10.77 24.06
C SER A 933 -26.12 10.16 25.11
N TYR A 934 -25.81 8.97 25.63
CA TYR A 934 -26.60 8.33 26.69
C TYR A 934 -26.65 9.16 27.97
N TYR A 935 -25.54 9.80 28.36
CA TYR A 935 -25.51 10.67 29.52
C TYR A 935 -26.47 11.86 29.39
N TYR A 936 -26.44 12.57 28.25
CA TYR A 936 -27.34 13.69 28.02
C TYR A 936 -28.79 13.25 27.78
N LEU A 937 -28.99 12.05 27.22
CA LEU A 937 -30.32 11.48 27.03
C LEU A 937 -30.96 11.19 28.39
N ALA A 938 -30.19 10.68 29.34
CA ALA A 938 -30.62 10.49 30.71
C ALA A 938 -31.03 11.82 31.37
N GLN A 939 -30.25 12.89 31.17
CA GLN A 939 -30.63 14.21 31.68
C GLN A 939 -31.93 14.74 31.05
N ALA A 940 -32.10 14.58 29.74
CA ALA A 940 -33.30 15.02 29.04
C ALA A 940 -34.55 14.24 29.52
N TYR A 941 -34.44 12.92 29.70
CA TYR A 941 -35.51 12.10 30.27
C TYR A 941 -35.84 12.47 31.71
N ALA A 942 -34.84 12.77 32.54
CA ALA A 942 -35.07 13.26 33.90
C ALA A 942 -35.85 14.59 33.89
N LYS A 943 -35.56 15.51 32.96
CA LYS A 943 -36.33 16.76 32.78
C LYS A 943 -37.76 16.54 32.31
N LEU A 944 -38.03 15.43 31.62
CA LEU A 944 -39.38 15.00 31.21
C LEU A 944 -40.14 14.23 32.31
N GLY A 945 -39.50 13.95 33.45
CA GLY A 945 -40.07 13.10 34.51
C GLY A 945 -40.12 11.61 34.15
N GLN A 946 -39.32 11.17 33.18
CA GLN A 946 -39.24 9.79 32.70
C GLN A 946 -38.09 9.05 33.40
N GLU A 947 -38.28 8.76 34.70
CA GLU A 947 -37.23 8.25 35.59
C GLU A 947 -36.65 6.88 35.17
N GLU A 948 -37.47 5.99 34.62
CA GLU A 948 -37.03 4.65 34.19
C GLU A 948 -36.09 4.75 32.97
N GLN A 949 -36.48 5.53 31.96
CA GLN A 949 -35.65 5.80 30.79
C GLN A 949 -34.37 6.56 31.16
N ALA A 950 -34.45 7.50 32.12
CA ALA A 950 -33.29 8.21 32.63
C ALA A 950 -32.29 7.26 33.31
N ALA A 951 -32.76 6.40 34.22
CA ALA A 951 -31.93 5.42 34.90
C ALA A 951 -31.29 4.41 33.93
N SER A 952 -32.07 3.91 32.96
CA SER A 952 -31.56 3.02 31.90
C SER A 952 -30.47 3.69 31.06
N SER A 953 -30.69 4.95 30.66
CA SER A 953 -29.72 5.71 29.87
C SER A 953 -28.44 6.01 30.66
N PHE A 954 -28.54 6.35 31.95
CA PHE A 954 -27.36 6.48 32.81
C PHE A 954 -26.60 5.15 32.91
N LEU A 955 -27.31 4.02 33.06
CA LEU A 955 -26.65 2.71 33.10
C LEU A 955 -25.89 2.42 31.80
N GLN A 956 -26.46 2.72 30.63
CA GLN A 956 -25.74 2.60 29.35
C GLN A 956 -24.49 3.50 29.30
N ALA A 957 -24.60 4.73 29.78
CA ALA A 957 -23.48 5.67 29.88
C ALA A 957 -22.38 5.22 30.88
N THR A 958 -22.63 4.22 31.73
CA THR A 958 -21.59 3.63 32.60
C THR A 958 -20.82 2.48 31.96
N GLN A 959 -21.22 1.97 30.79
CA GLN A 959 -20.54 0.84 30.16
C GLN A 959 -19.29 1.28 29.38
N GLY A 960 -18.37 0.33 29.13
CA GLY A 960 -17.16 0.52 28.29
C GLY A 960 -15.84 0.43 29.06
N ASN A 961 -14.74 0.77 28.39
CA ASN A 961 -13.42 0.88 29.02
C ASN A 961 -13.39 2.09 29.98
N PHE A 962 -12.73 1.93 31.12
CA PHE A 962 -12.55 2.98 32.13
C PHE A 962 -11.08 3.40 32.29
N GLU A 963 -10.16 2.77 31.54
CA GLU A 963 -8.76 3.13 31.51
C GLU A 963 -8.53 4.21 30.43
N PRO A 964 -7.96 5.37 30.80
CA PRO A 964 -7.56 6.37 29.82
C PRO A 964 -6.42 5.83 28.96
N GLU A 965 -6.58 5.94 27.65
CA GLU A 965 -5.58 5.56 26.65
C GLU A 965 -5.39 6.70 25.64
N SER A 966 -4.28 6.71 24.91
CA SER A 966 -4.11 7.64 23.79
C SER A 966 -4.93 7.16 22.59
N VAL A 967 -5.72 8.06 21.99
CA VAL A 967 -6.50 7.78 20.78
C VAL A 967 -5.55 7.83 19.58
N LEU A 968 -5.20 6.67 19.04
CA LEU A 968 -4.28 6.55 17.90
C LEU A 968 -5.01 6.17 16.61
N TYR A 969 -6.17 5.51 16.75
CA TYR A 969 -6.95 4.94 15.65
C TYR A 969 -8.41 5.38 15.71
N TYR A 970 -9.10 5.38 14.58
CA TYR A 970 -10.52 5.79 14.49
C TYR A 970 -11.48 4.91 15.31
N ASN A 971 -11.06 3.70 15.67
CA ASN A 971 -11.82 2.76 16.49
C ASN A 971 -11.47 2.84 17.99
N ASP A 972 -10.61 3.78 18.40
CA ASP A 972 -10.34 4.04 19.82
C ASP A 972 -11.48 4.81 20.47
N GLN A 973 -11.88 4.37 21.67
CA GLN A 973 -12.85 5.10 22.48
C GLN A 973 -12.17 6.35 23.05
N PRO A 974 -12.68 7.57 22.80
CA PRO A 974 -12.09 8.78 23.35
C PRO A 974 -12.11 8.78 24.88
N ALA A 975 -10.99 9.11 25.51
CA ALA A 975 -10.87 9.10 26.97
C ALA A 975 -11.75 10.15 27.67
N ASP A 976 -12.22 11.18 26.94
CA ASP A 976 -13.13 12.16 27.52
C ASP A 976 -14.50 11.58 27.89
N THR A 977 -14.88 10.44 27.30
CA THR A 977 -16.07 9.68 27.69
C THR A 977 -16.03 9.20 29.15
N ILE A 978 -14.85 9.06 29.76
CA ILE A 978 -14.67 8.64 31.17
C ILE A 978 -15.24 9.67 32.15
N LEU A 979 -15.21 10.97 31.80
CA LEU A 979 -15.88 12.01 32.60
C LEU A 979 -17.39 11.75 32.68
N TYR A 980 -17.99 11.41 31.54
CA TYR A 980 -19.43 11.16 31.43
C TYR A 980 -19.84 9.85 32.11
N GLN A 981 -19.02 8.79 32.03
CA GLN A 981 -19.17 7.57 32.83
C GLN A 981 -19.18 7.90 34.33
N GLY A 982 -18.22 8.72 34.78
CA GLY A 982 -18.14 9.13 36.18
C GLY A 982 -19.36 9.93 36.64
N TRP A 983 -19.86 10.86 35.82
CA TRP A 983 -21.10 11.58 36.12
C TRP A 983 -22.34 10.68 36.10
N ALA A 984 -22.41 9.71 35.18
CA ALA A 984 -23.50 8.73 35.15
C ALA A 984 -23.50 7.84 36.41
N HIS A 985 -22.33 7.37 36.85
CA HIS A 985 -22.19 6.66 38.13
C HIS A 985 -22.64 7.52 39.31
N ALA A 986 -22.28 8.80 39.33
CA ALA A 986 -22.71 9.72 40.39
C ALA A 986 -24.25 9.87 40.40
N ALA A 987 -24.88 10.00 39.23
CA ALA A 987 -26.33 10.09 39.08
C ALA A 987 -27.05 8.82 39.54
N LEU A 988 -26.44 7.64 39.36
CA LEU A 988 -26.94 6.34 39.85
C LEU A 988 -26.62 6.07 41.33
N GLY A 989 -26.01 7.02 42.06
CA GLY A 989 -25.65 6.87 43.47
C GLY A 989 -24.34 6.09 43.73
N ASN A 990 -23.59 5.75 42.69
CA ASN A 990 -22.34 4.99 42.76
C ASN A 990 -21.11 5.90 42.95
N ALA A 991 -21.05 6.61 44.08
CA ALA A 991 -20.02 7.64 44.32
C ALA A 991 -18.57 7.15 44.25
N ALA A 992 -18.29 5.90 44.64
CA ALA A 992 -16.95 5.32 44.57
C ALA A 992 -16.49 5.10 43.12
N ALA A 993 -17.36 4.56 42.26
CA ALA A 993 -17.09 4.35 40.84
C ALA A 993 -16.90 5.70 40.11
N ALA A 994 -17.74 6.70 40.44
CA ALA A 994 -17.60 8.05 39.92
C ALA A 994 -16.21 8.66 40.21
N LYS A 995 -15.79 8.65 41.48
CA LYS A 995 -14.47 9.16 41.89
C LYS A 995 -13.33 8.39 41.22
N SER A 996 -13.47 7.07 41.05
CA SER A 996 -12.46 6.26 40.36
C SER A 996 -12.24 6.75 38.92
N CYS A 997 -13.31 7.01 38.16
CA CYS A 997 -13.22 7.55 36.80
C CYS A 997 -12.42 8.87 36.77
N PHE A 998 -12.74 9.81 37.65
CA PHE A 998 -12.09 11.12 37.68
C PHE A 998 -10.63 11.05 38.10
N HIS A 999 -10.30 10.22 39.11
CA HIS A 999 -8.91 10.04 39.54
C HIS A 999 -8.05 9.39 38.46
N LYS A 1000 -8.58 8.41 37.70
CA LYS A 1000 -7.84 7.80 36.60
C LYS A 1000 -7.43 8.82 35.54
N LEU A 1001 -8.33 9.74 35.17
CA LEU A 1001 -8.03 10.82 34.24
C LEU A 1001 -6.89 11.74 34.73
N VAL A 1002 -6.94 12.15 36.00
CA VAL A 1002 -5.86 12.96 36.61
C VAL A 1002 -4.55 12.18 36.64
N SER A 1003 -4.56 10.96 37.16
CA SER A 1003 -3.37 10.12 37.30
C SER A 1003 -2.71 9.79 35.97
N TYR A 1004 -3.49 9.58 34.90
CA TYR A 1004 -2.94 9.40 33.56
C TYR A 1004 -2.20 10.66 33.11
N GLY A 1005 -2.85 11.82 33.19
CA GLY A 1005 -2.23 13.07 32.77
C GLY A 1005 -0.96 13.41 33.56
N GLU A 1006 -0.97 13.22 34.89
CA GLU A 1006 0.22 13.44 35.74
C GLU A 1006 1.37 12.49 35.39
N LYS A 1007 1.05 11.22 35.11
CA LYS A 1007 2.05 10.18 34.80
C LYS A 1007 2.71 10.42 33.44
N HIS A 1008 1.93 10.79 32.43
CA HIS A 1008 2.37 10.81 31.03
C HIS A 1008 2.77 12.19 30.50
N LEU A 1009 2.60 13.26 31.30
CA LEU A 1009 2.93 14.64 30.90
C LEU A 1009 4.39 14.84 30.48
N PHE A 1010 5.31 14.11 31.11
CA PHE A 1010 6.75 14.25 30.92
C PHE A 1010 7.37 13.09 30.11
N ASP A 1011 6.54 12.22 29.55
CA ASP A 1011 7.00 11.15 28.69
C ASP A 1011 7.60 11.73 27.40
N THR A 1012 8.64 11.08 26.88
CA THR A 1012 9.17 11.36 25.54
C THR A 1012 8.36 10.55 24.54
N VAL A 1013 7.60 11.22 23.67
CA VAL A 1013 6.69 10.56 22.73
C VAL A 1013 7.39 10.31 21.40
N ALA A 1014 7.15 9.12 20.85
CA ALA A 1014 7.56 8.72 19.51
C ALA A 1014 6.35 8.16 18.76
N TYR A 1015 6.44 8.12 17.43
CA TYR A 1015 5.43 7.42 16.63
C TYR A 1015 5.45 5.92 16.93
N ASP A 1016 4.27 5.30 16.93
CA ASP A 1016 4.12 3.86 17.10
C ASP A 1016 4.91 3.11 16.00
N TYR A 1017 5.77 2.18 16.43
CA TYR A 1017 6.53 1.31 15.55
C TYR A 1017 5.61 0.46 14.66
N PHE A 1018 4.47 0.03 15.22
CA PHE A 1018 3.50 -0.84 14.58
C PHE A 1018 2.28 -0.10 14.02
N ALA A 1019 2.40 1.21 13.79
CA ALA A 1019 1.36 1.98 13.12
C ALA A 1019 1.07 1.36 11.75
N VAL A 1020 -0.21 1.05 11.48
CA VAL A 1020 -0.64 0.50 10.17
C VAL A 1020 -1.11 1.59 9.23
N SER A 1021 -1.77 2.62 9.77
CA SER A 1021 -2.17 3.81 9.04
C SER A 1021 -2.11 4.98 10.00
N MET A 1022 -1.61 6.14 9.54
CA MET A 1022 -1.67 7.38 10.31
C MET A 1022 -2.56 8.40 9.59
N PRO A 1023 -3.53 9.03 10.29
CA PRO A 1023 -4.66 9.71 9.65
C PRO A 1023 -4.37 11.00 8.88
N ASN A 1024 -3.11 11.47 8.85
CA ASN A 1024 -2.80 12.80 8.36
C ASN A 1024 -1.93 12.75 7.10
N THR A 1025 -2.57 13.01 5.95
CA THR A 1025 -1.95 13.35 4.66
C THR A 1025 -1.40 14.79 4.65
N VAL A 1026 -0.77 15.20 5.75
CA VAL A 1026 -0.24 16.56 5.93
C VAL A 1026 1.20 16.64 5.45
N VAL A 1027 1.53 17.78 4.84
CA VAL A 1027 2.92 18.08 4.40
C VAL A 1027 3.72 18.78 5.48
N PHE A 1028 3.06 19.32 6.52
CA PHE A 1028 3.70 19.94 7.67
C PHE A 1028 3.88 18.93 8.79
N ASP A 1029 5.08 18.88 9.36
CA ASP A 1029 5.39 18.04 10.51
C ASP A 1029 4.59 18.50 11.74
N ASP A 1030 3.92 17.55 12.38
CA ASP A 1030 3.17 17.81 13.61
C ASP A 1030 4.09 17.73 14.85
N ASP A 1031 3.78 18.50 15.89
CA ASP A 1031 4.50 18.46 17.15
C ASP A 1031 3.84 17.44 18.09
N ILE A 1032 4.26 16.18 17.96
CA ILE A 1032 3.71 15.06 18.73
C ILE A 1032 3.92 15.23 20.24
N GLN A 1033 4.96 15.92 20.67
CA GLN A 1033 5.24 16.16 22.09
C GLN A 1033 4.28 17.21 22.65
N LEU A 1034 4.03 18.28 21.88
CA LEU A 1034 3.02 19.28 22.22
C LEU A 1034 1.62 18.66 22.26
N ASN A 1035 1.27 17.80 21.29
CA ASN A 1035 -0.02 17.13 21.28
C ASN A 1035 -0.21 16.24 22.52
N ASN A 1036 0.81 15.47 22.93
CA ASN A 1036 0.76 14.71 24.18
C ASN A 1036 0.59 15.62 25.41
N THR A 1037 1.33 16.73 25.45
CA THR A 1037 1.23 17.71 26.55
C THR A 1037 -0.19 18.24 26.68
N ILE A 1038 -0.80 18.64 25.56
CA ILE A 1038 -2.19 19.13 25.49
C ILE A 1038 -3.16 18.03 25.92
N TYR A 1039 -2.96 16.80 25.45
CA TYR A 1039 -3.81 15.66 25.81
C TYR A 1039 -3.77 15.37 27.31
N CYS A 1040 -2.58 15.29 27.91
CA CYS A 1040 -2.42 15.10 29.35
C CYS A 1040 -3.07 16.23 30.15
N GLN A 1041 -2.88 17.48 29.75
CA GLN A 1041 -3.53 18.64 30.37
C GLN A 1041 -5.06 18.56 30.26
N TYR A 1042 -5.58 18.12 29.12
CA TYR A 1042 -7.00 17.97 28.89
C TYR A 1042 -7.60 16.90 29.82
N LEU A 1043 -6.97 15.72 29.93
CA LEU A 1043 -7.45 14.67 30.83
C LEU A 1043 -7.41 15.10 32.30
N MET A 1044 -6.35 15.80 32.73
CA MET A 1044 -6.30 16.39 34.08
C MET A 1044 -7.43 17.40 34.30
N ALA A 1045 -7.76 18.22 33.31
CA ALA A 1045 -8.86 19.16 33.41
C ALA A 1045 -10.21 18.44 33.58
N LEU A 1046 -10.47 17.41 32.77
CA LEU A 1046 -11.69 16.59 32.88
C LEU A 1046 -11.82 15.92 34.25
N GLY A 1047 -10.73 15.33 34.76
CA GLY A 1047 -10.71 14.74 36.10
C GLY A 1047 -10.97 15.76 37.20
N ASN A 1048 -10.40 16.96 37.09
CA ASN A 1048 -10.65 18.06 38.05
C ASN A 1048 -12.08 18.59 37.98
N ILE A 1049 -12.71 18.64 36.79
CA ILE A 1049 -14.15 18.95 36.65
C ILE A 1049 -14.97 17.94 37.45
N GLY A 1050 -14.72 16.64 37.25
CA GLY A 1050 -15.44 15.57 37.94
C GLY A 1050 -15.27 15.60 39.47
N LEU A 1051 -14.09 16.01 39.96
CA LEU A 1051 -13.80 16.16 41.38
C LEU A 1051 -14.32 17.47 42.01
N GLY A 1052 -14.82 18.41 41.20
CA GLY A 1052 -15.28 19.73 41.65
C GLY A 1052 -14.18 20.78 41.83
N ASN A 1053 -12.97 20.54 41.33
CA ASN A 1053 -11.83 21.46 41.36
C ASN A 1053 -11.86 22.43 40.16
N THR A 1054 -12.91 23.25 40.06
CA THR A 1054 -13.23 24.01 38.85
C THR A 1054 -12.19 25.06 38.47
N GLU A 1055 -11.58 25.75 39.44
CA GLU A 1055 -10.50 26.73 39.17
C GLU A 1055 -9.29 26.07 38.49
N LYS A 1056 -8.90 24.87 38.95
CA LYS A 1056 -7.76 24.16 38.36
C LYS A 1056 -8.07 23.65 36.96
N ALA A 1057 -9.28 23.15 36.75
CA ALA A 1057 -9.73 22.73 35.43
C ALA A 1057 -9.77 23.91 34.46
N ARG A 1058 -10.29 25.07 34.88
CA ARG A 1058 -10.31 26.30 34.09
C ARG A 1058 -8.91 26.72 33.63
N GLU A 1059 -7.96 26.76 34.56
CA GLU A 1059 -6.56 27.12 34.26
C GLU A 1059 -5.96 26.21 33.18
N LEU A 1060 -6.17 24.89 33.29
CA LEU A 1060 -5.68 23.91 32.31
C LEU A 1060 -6.35 24.08 30.94
N LEU A 1061 -7.68 24.23 30.89
CA LEU A 1061 -8.41 24.39 29.64
C LEU A 1061 -8.07 25.71 28.93
N GLU A 1062 -8.00 26.83 29.66
CA GLU A 1062 -7.58 28.11 29.10
C GLU A 1062 -6.14 28.07 28.59
N GLY A 1063 -5.25 27.36 29.31
CA GLY A 1063 -3.88 27.09 28.85
C GLY A 1063 -3.82 26.32 27.53
N ILE A 1064 -4.67 25.29 27.38
CA ILE A 1064 -4.79 24.56 26.11
C ILE A 1064 -5.25 25.49 24.98
N LEU A 1065 -6.24 26.36 25.23
CA LEU A 1065 -6.80 27.26 24.21
C LEU A 1065 -5.83 28.36 23.76
N VAL A 1066 -4.80 28.68 24.55
CA VAL A 1066 -3.69 29.53 24.11
C VAL A 1066 -2.84 28.83 23.05
N LEU A 1067 -2.63 27.52 23.19
CA LEU A 1067 -1.80 26.71 22.28
C LEU A 1067 -2.58 26.23 21.06
N ARG A 1068 -3.82 25.79 21.25
CA ARG A 1068 -4.75 25.30 20.22
C ARG A 1068 -6.12 25.97 20.39
N PRO A 1069 -6.32 27.15 19.79
CA PRO A 1069 -7.57 27.89 19.92
C PRO A 1069 -8.82 27.16 19.41
N ASP A 1070 -8.63 26.13 18.59
CA ASP A 1070 -9.67 25.30 17.99
C ASP A 1070 -9.85 23.94 18.71
N HIS A 1071 -9.28 23.74 19.89
CA HIS A 1071 -9.43 22.51 20.66
C HIS A 1071 -10.87 22.33 21.17
N GLN A 1072 -11.73 21.69 20.35
CA GLN A 1072 -13.16 21.49 20.58
C GLN A 1072 -13.50 20.89 21.95
N GLY A 1073 -12.67 19.96 22.45
CA GLY A 1073 -12.84 19.37 23.76
C GLY A 1073 -12.65 20.37 24.90
N ALA A 1074 -11.69 21.29 24.78
CA ALA A 1074 -11.41 22.28 25.82
C ALA A 1074 -12.50 23.36 25.84
N ILE A 1075 -12.94 23.80 24.67
CA ILE A 1075 -14.05 24.75 24.51
C ILE A 1075 -15.33 24.18 25.13
N ARG A 1076 -15.69 22.94 24.78
CA ARG A 1076 -16.89 22.26 25.29
C ARG A 1076 -16.91 22.17 26.81
N HIS A 1077 -15.76 21.86 27.42
CA HIS A 1077 -15.72 21.56 28.85
C HIS A 1077 -15.47 22.79 29.74
N LEU A 1078 -15.04 23.92 29.16
CA LEU A 1078 -14.83 25.17 29.89
C LEU A 1078 -16.12 25.69 30.55
N SER A 1079 -17.29 25.37 29.99
CA SER A 1079 -18.59 25.76 30.56
C SER A 1079 -18.92 25.08 31.91
N PHE A 1080 -18.20 24.01 32.29
CA PHE A 1080 -18.38 23.31 33.57
C PHE A 1080 -17.46 23.81 34.69
N CYS A 1081 -16.57 24.76 34.38
CA CYS A 1081 -15.59 25.30 35.31
C CYS A 1081 -16.00 26.64 35.92
#